data_AF-A0A428PWP3-F1
#
_entry.id   AF-A0A428PWP3-F1
#
_cell.length_a   1.000
_cell.length_b   1.000
_cell.length_c   1.000
_cell.angle_alpha   90.00
_cell.angle_beta   90.00
_cell.angle_gamma   90.00
#
_symmetry.space_group_name_H-M   'P 1'
#
loop_
_entity.id
_entity.type
_entity.pdbx_description
1 polymer ?
#
loop_
_entity_poly.entity_id
_entity_poly.type
_entity_poly.pdbx_seq_one_letter_code
_entity_poly.pdbx_strand_id
1 'polypeptide(L)'
;MLYIDQPIGTGFSYAKLANGTLDMLTHTFTPSEDSEVPEVNVTTFQATLDARLPETVPKTTMSTRTFWAFAQVWFNEFPEWNTKSDEISLWASSYGGMYGPHFFSYFQDQNELIKNGTPSLENATTLNLATLGLDEPGIDYRAMTMGYPTFGHNNTYGIQVLSEEVYEELMAQIVAPGEGCYVLIDRCRGLVEEGAYGLLSDRSPFDVTVSNATVLPWHYMDNYFNQAWVQQELGVPLNFTADWGLIAKVFLGETGDPMIGSFTTLEKVIQRGVNVAIVYGDRDYRCPWYGGENVSLALNFQDAEGFRSAGYEFITTNSSREAGFCGIYRNLPIFDPAIKNLSAIVCGANGISGFNTVRALLDSPDRWAAIYSLSRRPLSEKQLSLIPSALRDRIKHVPVDLSDVPEKVAGDLAEAGVHVDYVFYYTYAQPSSDGESGMDPKMAQKLFDANVPLFRTFLKALEIANIEPKRILLQTGGKNYGMHIGRVRTPLVESDPQPRHLSKNFYYAQEDDLKAFCSRTGWNVVRPAGVIGASPNSPLNAFWPFAIYAAIQAHKGEPLEFGGTFESWQFEAGHSTARLSGYLSEWAVLEEKCADQAFNAQDGGLLSWDRFFSELARWFGVRKGVVPPKQDDRFTAAISLAGGEKAPLGYGPPLNLDLKFSLAEWFKEPSNKSAWEEIMADSQVTANPFVDGTAEQMMGDFAYLRFGTLSMNKARIYGFSGFVDSCESNFESFVDMEQLGLLPPMSVPTARALV
;
A
#
# COMPACT_ATOMS: atom_id res chain seq x y z
N MET A 1 57.17 30.93 1.10
CA MET A 1 56.71 29.56 1.36
C MET A 1 56.37 29.47 2.83
N LEU A 2 55.12 29.14 3.14
CA LEU A 2 54.62 29.00 4.51
C LEU A 2 54.52 27.52 4.82
N TYR A 3 55.12 27.08 5.93
CA TYR A 3 54.95 25.73 6.44
C TYR A 3 53.88 25.75 7.52
N ILE A 4 52.89 24.87 7.37
CA ILE A 4 51.72 24.82 8.21
C ILE A 4 51.68 23.42 8.79
N ASP A 5 51.90 23.34 10.10
CA ASP A 5 51.79 22.12 10.85
C ASP A 5 50.57 22.20 11.76
N GLN A 6 49.85 21.08 11.90
CA GLN A 6 48.73 20.96 12.82
C GLN A 6 49.12 19.94 13.91
N PRO A 7 50.03 20.31 14.82
CA PRO A 7 50.56 19.37 15.77
C PRO A 7 49.50 18.97 16.80
N ILE A 8 49.32 17.66 16.98
CA ILE A 8 48.43 17.10 18.01
C ILE A 8 49.24 16.94 19.29
N GLY A 9 48.76 17.52 20.40
CA GLY A 9 49.35 17.29 21.72
C GLY A 9 50.64 18.05 22.05
N THR A 10 50.99 19.12 21.31
CA THR A 10 52.22 19.92 21.55
C THR A 10 52.10 21.00 22.63
N GLY A 11 50.98 21.05 23.37
CA GLY A 11 50.83 21.91 24.54
C GLY A 11 50.42 23.37 24.26
N PHE A 12 50.29 23.77 22.99
CA PHE A 12 49.89 25.14 22.61
C PHE A 12 48.37 25.39 22.69
N SER A 13 47.56 24.35 22.91
CA SER A 13 46.14 24.45 23.19
C SER A 13 45.70 23.25 24.02
N TYR A 14 44.72 23.48 24.91
CA TYR A 14 43.99 22.51 25.75
C TYR A 14 44.66 21.15 25.99
N ALA A 15 45.94 21.08 26.40
CA ALA A 15 46.63 19.84 26.71
C ALA A 15 46.68 19.61 28.23
N LYS A 16 46.56 18.36 28.69
CA LYS A 16 46.79 18.01 30.10
C LYS A 16 48.12 17.28 30.19
N LEU A 17 49.18 18.03 30.49
CA LEU A 17 50.53 17.50 30.58
C LEU A 17 50.65 16.49 31.72
N ALA A 18 51.16 15.30 31.39
CA ALA A 18 51.57 14.28 32.33
C ALA A 18 53.05 13.99 32.11
N ASN A 19 53.85 14.09 33.17
CA ASN A 19 55.24 13.61 33.15
C ASN A 19 55.23 12.09 33.27
N GLY A 20 56.21 11.40 32.69
CA GLY A 20 56.25 9.94 32.68
C GLY A 20 57.42 9.37 31.89
N THR A 21 57.31 8.11 31.48
CA THR A 21 58.27 7.41 30.62
C THR A 21 57.60 6.90 29.34
N LEU A 22 58.25 7.06 28.19
CA LEU A 22 57.84 6.54 26.89
C LEU A 22 58.75 5.39 26.47
N ASP A 23 58.16 4.24 26.15
CA ASP A 23 58.85 3.12 25.52
C ASP A 23 58.86 3.30 24.00
N MET A 24 60.03 3.40 23.39
CA MET A 24 60.18 3.69 21.96
C MET A 24 60.06 2.48 21.05
N LEU A 25 59.99 1.27 21.60
CA LEU A 25 59.75 0.06 20.80
C LEU A 25 58.25 -0.21 20.65
N THR A 26 57.50 0.03 21.73
CA THR A 26 56.04 -0.18 21.75
C THR A 26 55.24 1.10 21.55
N HIS A 27 55.89 2.26 21.67
CA HIS A 27 55.27 3.60 21.72
C HIS A 27 54.28 3.79 22.88
N THR A 28 54.52 3.12 24.01
CA THR A 28 53.64 3.17 25.18
C THR A 28 54.12 4.20 26.21
N PHE A 29 53.25 5.12 26.64
CA PHE A 29 53.54 6.17 27.64
C PHE A 29 52.98 5.83 29.04
N THR A 30 53.81 5.99 30.07
CA THR A 30 53.49 5.65 31.48
C THR A 30 53.72 6.85 32.42
N PRO A 31 52.70 7.42 33.08
CA PRO A 31 52.80 8.65 33.88
C PRO A 31 53.52 8.51 35.25
N SER A 32 54.09 9.60 35.77
CA SER A 32 54.82 9.72 37.04
C SER A 32 54.31 10.91 37.88
N GLU A 33 54.19 10.73 39.22
CA GLU A 33 53.45 11.65 40.12
C GLU A 33 54.30 12.62 40.97
N ASP A 34 55.55 12.33 41.35
CA ASP A 34 56.34 13.21 42.23
C ASP A 34 57.82 13.30 41.81
N SER A 35 58.41 14.46 42.10
CA SER A 35 59.62 15.09 41.50
C SER A 35 60.98 14.35 41.59
N GLU A 36 61.03 13.06 41.92
CA GLU A 36 62.25 12.24 41.79
C GLU A 36 62.25 11.57 40.41
N VAL A 37 63.20 11.97 39.56
CA VAL A 37 63.12 11.68 38.13
C VAL A 37 63.49 10.19 37.83
N PRO A 38 62.58 9.39 37.23
CA PRO A 38 62.55 7.92 37.26
C PRO A 38 63.57 7.18 36.35
N GLU A 39 63.99 5.96 36.71
CA GLU A 39 65.01 5.20 35.95
C GLU A 39 64.63 4.90 34.47
N VAL A 40 65.54 5.25 33.53
CA VAL A 40 65.45 5.10 32.07
C VAL A 40 66.41 4.02 31.54
N ASN A 41 66.16 3.47 30.34
CA ASN A 41 67.03 2.52 29.65
C ASN A 41 67.18 2.85 28.14
N VAL A 42 67.90 2.02 27.37
CA VAL A 42 68.21 2.28 25.94
C VAL A 42 66.96 2.46 25.06
N THR A 43 65.83 1.87 25.45
CA THR A 43 64.56 1.92 24.70
C THR A 43 63.48 2.73 25.40
N THR A 44 63.65 3.09 26.66
CA THR A 44 62.63 3.74 27.47
C THR A 44 63.19 5.02 28.10
N PHE A 45 62.61 6.18 27.78
CA PHE A 45 63.08 7.47 28.27
C PHE A 45 61.97 8.31 28.91
N GLN A 46 62.34 9.34 29.65
CA GLN A 46 61.37 10.26 30.24
C GLN A 46 60.74 11.21 29.23
N ALA A 47 59.43 11.32 29.27
CA ALA A 47 58.65 12.19 28.41
C ALA A 47 57.55 12.90 29.20
N THR A 48 57.13 14.06 28.71
CA THR A 48 55.92 14.76 29.18
C THR A 48 54.95 14.82 28.02
N LEU A 49 53.81 14.13 28.10
CA LEU A 49 52.83 14.00 27.01
C LEU A 49 51.41 14.41 27.46
N ASP A 50 50.52 14.64 26.50
CA ASP A 50 49.11 14.94 26.77
C ASP A 50 48.33 13.68 27.17
N ALA A 51 47.73 13.68 28.36
CA ALA A 51 47.01 12.53 28.91
C ALA A 51 45.60 12.30 28.31
N ARG A 52 45.14 13.12 27.35
CA ARG A 52 43.82 13.02 26.70
C ARG A 52 43.96 12.75 25.20
N LEU A 53 43.94 11.49 24.75
CA LEU A 53 44.28 11.18 23.35
C LEU A 53 43.17 10.63 22.42
N PRO A 54 42.11 9.90 22.81
CA PRO A 54 41.17 9.41 21.79
C PRO A 54 40.15 10.45 21.30
N GLU A 55 39.67 11.33 22.18
CA GLU A 55 38.46 12.13 21.92
C GLU A 55 38.71 13.50 21.27
N THR A 56 39.98 13.93 21.16
CA THR A 56 40.36 15.29 20.75
C THR A 56 41.09 15.35 19.40
N VAL A 57 41.27 14.21 18.71
CA VAL A 57 41.94 14.14 17.40
C VAL A 57 41.05 14.78 16.32
N PRO A 58 41.50 15.86 15.64
CA PRO A 58 40.69 16.53 14.63
C PRO A 58 40.53 15.67 13.37
N LYS A 59 39.30 15.62 12.86
CA LYS A 59 38.97 14.97 11.58
C LYS A 59 39.37 15.87 10.41
N THR A 60 39.61 15.29 9.23
CA THR A 60 39.93 16.03 7.98
C THR A 60 39.03 17.23 7.74
N THR A 61 37.71 17.04 7.86
CA THR A 61 36.71 18.10 7.67
C THR A 61 36.76 19.21 8.71
N MET A 62 37.20 18.93 9.94
CA MET A 62 37.39 19.94 10.98
C MET A 62 38.66 20.78 10.72
N SER A 63 39.74 20.12 10.32
CA SER A 63 40.99 20.79 9.94
C SER A 63 40.76 21.71 8.74
N THR A 64 39.94 21.32 7.77
CA THR A 64 39.59 22.12 6.59
C THR A 64 39.00 23.49 6.94
N ARG A 65 37.99 23.51 7.82
CA ARG A 65 37.31 24.75 8.22
C ARG A 65 38.21 25.66 9.05
N THR A 66 38.99 25.06 9.94
CA THR A 66 39.97 25.77 10.77
C THR A 66 41.03 26.42 9.88
N PHE A 67 41.48 25.70 8.86
CA PHE A 67 42.47 26.20 7.92
C PHE A 67 41.94 27.35 7.06
N TRP A 68 40.67 27.29 6.62
CA TRP A 68 40.02 28.41 5.92
C TRP A 68 39.98 29.68 6.75
N ALA A 69 39.55 29.58 8.01
CA ALA A 69 39.51 30.72 8.91
C ALA A 69 40.90 31.33 9.12
N PHE A 70 41.91 30.48 9.31
CA PHE A 70 43.30 30.92 9.39
C PHE A 70 43.74 31.65 8.11
N ALA A 71 43.48 31.07 6.94
CA ALA A 71 43.89 31.64 5.66
C ALA A 71 43.24 33.02 5.41
N GLN A 72 41.96 33.17 5.74
CA GLN A 72 41.26 34.44 5.61
C GLN A 72 41.87 35.55 6.48
N VAL A 73 42.30 35.23 7.70
CA VAL A 73 42.99 36.22 8.55
C VAL A 73 44.40 36.48 8.00
N TRP A 74 45.14 35.42 7.68
CA TRP A 74 46.54 35.50 7.27
C TRP A 74 46.74 36.33 6.00
N PHE A 75 45.91 36.11 4.97
CA PHE A 75 46.07 36.78 3.68
C PHE A 75 45.46 38.18 3.63
N ASN A 76 44.52 38.53 4.53
CA ASN A 76 43.89 39.85 4.53
C ASN A 76 44.54 40.84 5.50
N GLU A 77 44.98 40.40 6.68
CA GLU A 77 45.30 41.31 7.79
C GLU A 77 46.79 41.63 7.95
N PHE A 78 47.68 40.96 7.20
CA PHE A 78 49.14 41.15 7.32
C PHE A 78 49.77 41.69 6.01
N PRO A 79 49.51 42.97 5.67
CA PRO A 79 49.91 43.57 4.40
C PRO A 79 51.42 43.68 4.21
N GLU A 80 52.21 43.61 5.27
CA GLU A 80 53.68 43.57 5.20
C GLU A 80 54.22 42.31 4.50
N TRP A 81 53.41 41.25 4.41
CA TRP A 81 53.74 40.00 3.72
C TRP A 81 53.12 39.90 2.32
N ASN A 82 52.49 40.97 1.83
CA ASN A 82 51.93 41.01 0.48
C ASN A 82 53.03 40.78 -0.55
N THR A 83 52.81 39.77 -1.40
CA THR A 83 53.72 39.48 -2.50
C THR A 83 53.21 40.11 -3.80
N LYS A 84 53.99 40.01 -4.87
CA LYS A 84 53.58 40.51 -6.20
C LYS A 84 52.45 39.69 -6.83
N SER A 85 52.19 38.48 -6.31
CA SER A 85 51.12 37.58 -6.72
C SER A 85 50.29 37.19 -5.51
N ASP A 86 48.98 37.11 -5.66
CA ASP A 86 48.06 36.59 -4.65
C ASP A 86 47.76 35.09 -4.84
N GLU A 87 48.42 34.43 -5.81
CA GLU A 87 48.31 32.99 -6.04
C GLU A 87 48.81 32.16 -4.86
N ILE A 88 48.01 31.18 -4.46
CA ILE A 88 48.27 30.28 -3.34
C ILE A 88 48.43 28.85 -3.86
N SER A 89 49.58 28.25 -3.58
CA SER A 89 49.83 26.83 -3.81
C SER A 89 50.00 26.08 -2.49
N LEU A 90 49.44 24.89 -2.38
CA LEU A 90 49.57 23.99 -1.22
C LEU A 90 50.29 22.71 -1.64
N TRP A 91 51.22 22.26 -0.80
CA TRP A 91 51.87 20.97 -0.96
C TRP A 91 51.64 20.12 0.30
N ALA A 92 51.18 18.88 0.14
CA ALA A 92 50.89 17.97 1.24
C ALA A 92 51.51 16.60 1.01
N SER A 93 51.85 15.88 2.09
CA SER A 93 52.58 14.60 2.01
C SER A 93 51.92 13.49 2.83
N SER A 94 52.04 12.23 2.38
CA SER A 94 51.53 11.04 3.08
C SER A 94 50.02 11.14 3.33
N TYR A 95 49.52 11.10 4.58
CA TYR A 95 48.10 11.32 4.88
C TYR A 95 47.61 12.73 4.47
N GLY A 96 48.53 13.67 4.20
CA GLY A 96 48.26 14.93 3.52
C GLY A 96 47.59 14.78 2.16
N GLY A 97 47.71 13.60 1.53
CA GLY A 97 46.90 13.19 0.37
C GLY A 97 45.39 13.26 0.60
N MET A 98 44.94 13.10 1.85
CA MET A 98 43.56 13.30 2.25
C MET A 98 43.28 14.78 2.55
N TYR A 99 44.14 15.48 3.29
CA TYR A 99 43.90 16.88 3.70
C TYR A 99 43.95 17.87 2.53
N GLY A 100 44.98 17.78 1.67
CA GLY A 100 45.24 18.75 0.61
C GLY A 100 44.05 18.97 -0.34
N PRO A 101 43.49 17.90 -0.93
CA PRO A 101 42.32 18.02 -1.81
C PRO A 101 41.10 18.62 -1.10
N HIS A 102 40.84 18.22 0.15
CA HIS A 102 39.71 18.72 0.94
C HIS A 102 39.85 20.21 1.27
N PHE A 103 41.08 20.69 1.52
CA PHE A 103 41.34 22.11 1.78
C PHE A 103 41.09 22.95 0.53
N PHE A 104 41.64 22.52 -0.61
CA PHE A 104 41.49 23.25 -1.88
C PHE A 104 40.03 23.30 -2.34
N SER A 105 39.33 22.18 -2.31
CA SER A 105 37.91 22.13 -2.69
C SER A 105 37.07 23.06 -1.82
N TYR A 106 37.25 23.00 -0.50
CA TYR A 106 36.48 23.84 0.42
C TYR A 106 36.76 25.33 0.18
N PHE A 107 38.01 25.73 -0.04
CA PHE A 107 38.38 27.12 -0.30
C PHE A 107 37.76 27.64 -1.61
N GLN A 108 37.67 26.78 -2.64
CA GLN A 108 36.97 27.12 -3.88
C GLN A 108 35.47 27.36 -3.63
N ASP A 109 34.82 26.50 -2.86
CA ASP A 109 33.41 26.69 -2.49
C ASP A 109 33.19 28.00 -1.72
N GLN A 110 34.10 28.33 -0.78
CA GLN A 110 34.02 29.58 -0.05
C GLN A 110 34.23 30.81 -0.95
N ASN A 111 35.11 30.71 -1.95
CA ASN A 111 35.29 31.77 -2.93
C ASN A 111 34.02 32.04 -3.75
N GLU A 112 33.32 30.98 -4.18
CA GLU A 112 32.05 31.13 -4.91
C GLU A 112 30.96 31.77 -4.04
N LEU A 113 30.88 31.39 -2.76
CA LEU A 113 29.98 32.03 -1.79
C LEU A 113 30.26 33.53 -1.63
N ILE A 114 31.54 33.92 -1.60
CA ILE A 114 31.93 35.34 -1.53
C ILE A 114 31.52 36.09 -2.80
N LYS A 115 31.80 35.52 -3.99
CA LYS A 115 31.43 36.14 -5.28
C LYS A 115 29.91 36.33 -5.41
N ASN A 116 29.12 35.41 -4.88
CA ASN A 116 27.66 35.47 -4.89
C ASN A 116 27.07 36.38 -3.79
N GLY A 117 27.91 37.09 -3.03
CA GLY A 117 27.49 38.05 -2.02
C GLY A 117 27.04 37.44 -0.68
N THR A 118 27.36 36.16 -0.45
CA THR A 118 26.99 35.42 0.77
C THR A 118 28.22 34.80 1.46
N PRO A 119 29.21 35.60 1.90
CA PRO A 119 30.44 35.07 2.48
C PRO A 119 30.18 34.32 3.79
N SER A 120 30.94 33.25 4.04
CA SER A 120 30.80 32.44 5.27
C SER A 120 31.44 33.05 6.51
N LEU A 121 32.38 33.98 6.32
CA LEU A 121 32.99 34.79 7.35
C LEU A 121 32.81 36.26 6.99
N GLU A 122 32.56 37.10 7.99
CA GLU A 122 32.44 38.54 7.79
C GLU A 122 33.78 39.10 7.25
N ASN A 123 33.71 39.93 6.22
CA ASN A 123 34.88 40.49 5.49
C ASN A 123 35.78 39.46 4.77
N ALA A 124 35.29 38.25 4.52
CA ALA A 124 36.06 37.26 3.75
C ALA A 124 36.29 37.72 2.30
N THR A 125 37.48 37.42 1.80
CA THR A 125 37.91 37.72 0.43
C THR A 125 38.19 36.44 -0.35
N THR A 126 38.02 36.50 -1.67
CA THR A 126 38.32 35.35 -2.52
C THR A 126 39.83 35.10 -2.55
N LEU A 127 40.25 33.87 -2.29
CA LEU A 127 41.65 33.45 -2.32
C LEU A 127 42.01 32.83 -3.68
N ASN A 128 43.03 33.33 -4.35
CA ASN A 128 43.43 32.87 -5.68
C ASN A 128 44.22 31.55 -5.59
N LEU A 129 43.56 30.39 -5.67
CA LEU A 129 44.22 29.08 -5.56
C LEU A 129 44.84 28.65 -6.89
N ALA A 130 46.14 28.35 -6.88
CA ALA A 130 46.91 28.07 -8.11
C ALA A 130 47.35 26.60 -8.26
N THR A 131 47.90 25.96 -7.22
CA THR A 131 48.45 24.60 -7.38
C THR A 131 48.33 23.77 -6.10
N LEU A 132 47.80 22.55 -6.22
CA LEU A 132 47.89 21.53 -5.17
C LEU A 132 48.92 20.46 -5.57
N GLY A 133 50.02 20.39 -4.84
CA GLY A 133 51.01 19.32 -4.98
C GLY A 133 50.85 18.26 -3.88
N LEU A 134 50.99 16.98 -4.24
CA LEU A 134 50.86 15.86 -3.31
C LEU A 134 52.10 14.96 -3.42
N ASP A 135 52.81 14.78 -2.32
CA ASP A 135 54.03 13.99 -2.21
C ASP A 135 53.75 12.68 -1.46
N GLU A 136 54.09 11.53 -2.05
CA GLU A 136 53.76 10.18 -1.51
C GLU A 136 52.33 10.02 -0.90
N PRO A 137 51.26 10.48 -1.56
CA PRO A 137 49.97 10.64 -0.88
C PRO A 137 49.23 9.31 -0.65
N GLY A 138 48.67 9.16 0.55
CA GLY A 138 47.58 8.23 0.80
C GLY A 138 46.27 8.85 0.32
N ILE A 139 45.69 8.33 -0.77
CA ILE A 139 44.51 8.90 -1.44
C ILE A 139 43.29 7.98 -1.32
N ASP A 140 43.41 6.73 -1.77
CA ASP A 140 42.34 5.73 -1.66
C ASP A 140 42.95 4.39 -1.28
N TYR A 141 42.66 3.93 -0.07
CA TYR A 141 43.28 2.73 0.44
C TYR A 141 42.81 1.48 -0.29
N ARG A 142 41.56 1.38 -0.77
CA ARG A 142 41.14 0.19 -1.55
C ARG A 142 41.92 0.08 -2.85
N ALA A 143 42.15 1.19 -3.55
CA ALA A 143 42.93 1.20 -4.78
C ALA A 143 44.40 0.87 -4.52
N MET A 144 44.93 1.28 -3.35
CA MET A 144 46.33 1.10 -2.99
C MET A 144 46.65 -0.24 -2.32
N THR A 145 45.67 -0.93 -1.71
CA THR A 145 45.90 -2.07 -0.78
C THR A 145 46.79 -3.18 -1.36
N MET A 146 46.59 -3.61 -2.60
CA MET A 146 47.42 -4.69 -3.18
C MET A 146 48.86 -4.27 -3.48
N GLY A 147 49.11 -2.97 -3.62
CA GLY A 147 50.45 -2.44 -3.84
C GLY A 147 51.41 -2.78 -2.69
N TYR A 148 50.91 -2.86 -1.45
CA TYR A 148 51.75 -3.12 -0.27
C TYR A 148 52.36 -4.53 -0.26
N PRO A 149 51.59 -5.65 -0.34
CA PRO A 149 52.18 -6.98 -0.39
C PRO A 149 52.95 -7.23 -1.69
N THR A 150 52.49 -6.72 -2.83
CA THR A 150 53.25 -6.84 -4.10
C THR A 150 54.61 -6.17 -3.99
N PHE A 151 54.70 -4.97 -3.43
CA PHE A 151 55.99 -4.32 -3.23
C PHE A 151 56.87 -5.04 -2.20
N GLY A 152 56.27 -5.62 -1.14
CA GLY A 152 57.00 -6.41 -0.14
C GLY A 152 57.59 -7.72 -0.69
N HIS A 153 56.98 -8.30 -1.72
CA HIS A 153 57.40 -9.56 -2.33
C HIS A 153 58.22 -9.38 -3.62
N ASN A 154 57.86 -8.40 -4.45
CA ASN A 154 58.45 -8.16 -5.75
C ASN A 154 58.58 -6.66 -6.03
N ASN A 155 59.58 -6.03 -5.42
CA ASN A 155 59.95 -4.64 -5.70
C ASN A 155 61.09 -4.55 -6.71
N THR A 156 61.27 -3.34 -7.23
CA THR A 156 62.30 -2.96 -8.19
C THR A 156 63.74 -3.16 -7.69
N TYR A 157 63.94 -3.47 -6.41
CA TYR A 157 65.25 -3.72 -5.81
C TYR A 157 65.55 -5.23 -5.66
N GLY A 158 64.61 -6.10 -6.01
CA GLY A 158 64.78 -7.56 -5.96
C GLY A 158 64.82 -8.14 -4.55
N ILE A 159 64.41 -7.37 -3.54
CA ILE A 159 64.40 -7.81 -2.13
C ILE A 159 63.03 -8.40 -1.82
N GLN A 160 63.00 -9.69 -1.46
CA GLN A 160 61.76 -10.37 -1.06
C GLN A 160 61.65 -10.33 0.47
N VAL A 161 61.01 -9.28 0.99
CA VAL A 161 60.72 -9.16 2.42
C VAL A 161 59.63 -10.15 2.83
N LEU A 162 58.64 -10.32 1.96
CA LEU A 162 57.62 -11.36 2.09
C LEU A 162 58.05 -12.58 1.29
N SER A 163 58.14 -13.73 1.96
CA SER A 163 58.29 -15.00 1.25
C SER A 163 57.10 -15.20 0.30
N GLU A 164 57.30 -16.02 -0.73
CA GLU A 164 56.21 -16.36 -1.68
C GLU A 164 54.96 -16.82 -0.94
N GLU A 165 55.11 -17.71 0.04
CA GLU A 165 54.00 -18.25 0.83
C GLU A 165 53.21 -17.17 1.57
N VAL A 166 53.89 -16.21 2.22
CA VAL A 166 53.23 -15.11 2.95
C VAL A 166 52.61 -14.09 1.98
N TYR A 167 53.26 -13.84 0.83
CA TYR A 167 52.69 -12.99 -0.22
C TYR A 167 51.41 -13.58 -0.79
N GLU A 168 51.44 -14.86 -1.16
CA GLU A 168 50.27 -15.57 -1.68
C GLU A 168 49.14 -15.59 -0.64
N GLU A 169 49.45 -15.81 0.64
CA GLU A 169 48.47 -15.74 1.73
C GLU A 169 47.84 -14.35 1.86
N LEU A 170 48.64 -13.28 1.88
CA LEU A 170 48.14 -11.91 1.99
C LEU A 170 47.32 -11.48 0.77
N MET A 171 47.79 -11.81 -0.44
CA MET A 171 47.05 -11.56 -1.67
C MET A 171 45.72 -12.33 -1.67
N ALA A 172 45.73 -13.59 -1.23
CA ALA A 172 44.54 -14.41 -1.08
C ALA A 172 43.57 -13.79 -0.05
N GLN A 173 44.03 -13.31 1.10
CA GLN A 173 43.19 -12.63 2.08
C GLN A 173 42.64 -11.28 1.57
N ILE A 174 43.36 -10.56 0.71
CA ILE A 174 42.85 -9.31 0.13
C ILE A 174 41.76 -9.60 -0.91
N VAL A 175 41.92 -10.60 -1.76
CA VAL A 175 40.99 -10.92 -2.85
C VAL A 175 39.98 -12.02 -2.50
N ALA A 176 40.03 -12.57 -1.29
CA ALA A 176 39.22 -13.71 -0.87
C ALA A 176 37.74 -13.47 -1.19
N PRO A 177 37.10 -14.34 -1.98
CA PRO A 177 35.69 -14.19 -2.31
C PRO A 177 34.83 -14.26 -1.04
N GLY A 178 33.97 -13.26 -0.82
CA GLY A 178 33.00 -13.23 0.29
C GLY A 178 33.50 -12.61 1.60
N GLU A 179 34.80 -12.62 1.88
CA GLU A 179 35.36 -12.15 3.17
C GLU A 179 36.69 -11.38 3.08
N GLY A 180 37.31 -11.30 1.90
CA GLY A 180 38.60 -10.63 1.74
C GLY A 180 38.53 -9.11 1.81
N CYS A 181 39.67 -8.43 1.99
CA CYS A 181 39.70 -6.98 2.17
C CYS A 181 38.99 -6.21 1.05
N TYR A 182 39.12 -6.63 -0.22
CA TYR A 182 38.38 -6.02 -1.32
C TYR A 182 36.88 -6.22 -1.18
N VAL A 183 36.43 -7.42 -0.84
CA VAL A 183 35.00 -7.69 -0.63
C VAL A 183 34.48 -6.98 0.61
N LEU A 184 35.27 -6.82 1.67
CA LEU A 184 34.86 -6.10 2.88
C LEU A 184 34.81 -4.58 2.64
N ILE A 185 35.76 -4.04 1.89
CA ILE A 185 35.73 -2.62 1.49
C ILE A 185 34.64 -2.40 0.43
N ASP A 186 34.42 -3.31 -0.51
CA ASP A 186 33.34 -3.28 -1.52
C ASP A 186 31.97 -3.55 -0.93
N ARG A 187 31.89 -4.36 0.13
CA ARG A 187 30.67 -4.52 0.90
C ARG A 187 30.43 -3.26 1.72
N CYS A 188 31.46 -2.66 2.31
CA CYS A 188 31.34 -1.31 2.88
C CYS A 188 30.97 -0.24 1.84
N ARG A 189 31.39 -0.37 0.57
CA ARG A 189 31.09 0.59 -0.51
C ARG A 189 29.75 0.31 -1.22
N GLY A 190 29.37 -0.96 -1.34
CA GLY A 190 28.21 -1.46 -2.10
C GLY A 190 26.99 -1.79 -1.23
N LEU A 191 27.14 -1.93 0.10
CA LEU A 191 26.01 -1.85 1.03
C LEU A 191 25.37 -0.46 1.06
N VAL A 192 26.00 0.54 0.41
CA VAL A 192 25.50 1.90 0.41
C VAL A 192 24.66 2.26 -0.82
N GLU A 193 24.49 1.39 -1.85
CA GLU A 193 23.52 1.75 -2.93
C GLU A 193 22.79 0.65 -3.73
N GLU A 194 23.40 -0.23 -4.56
CA GLU A 194 22.59 -0.94 -5.61
C GLU A 194 22.97 -2.40 -5.99
N GLY A 195 24.02 -3.00 -5.43
CA GLY A 195 24.67 -4.16 -6.06
C GLY A 195 23.92 -5.51 -6.04
N ALA A 196 23.38 -5.93 -4.90
CA ALA A 196 22.91 -7.32 -4.76
C ALA A 196 21.62 -7.60 -5.55
N TYR A 197 20.69 -6.65 -5.59
CA TYR A 197 19.39 -6.87 -6.21
C TYR A 197 19.43 -6.81 -7.74
N GLY A 198 20.12 -5.83 -8.31
CA GLY A 198 20.26 -5.74 -9.77
C GLY A 198 21.07 -6.89 -10.39
N LEU A 199 21.94 -7.54 -9.62
CA LEU A 199 22.74 -8.69 -10.07
C LEU A 199 22.07 -10.04 -9.85
N LEU A 200 21.18 -10.16 -8.85
CA LEU A 200 20.59 -11.44 -8.43
C LEU A 200 19.09 -11.56 -8.73
N SER A 201 18.42 -10.46 -9.05
CA SER A 201 16.98 -10.42 -9.30
C SER A 201 16.70 -10.14 -10.78
N ASP A 202 15.73 -10.87 -11.33
CA ASP A 202 15.15 -10.61 -12.65
C ASP A 202 14.05 -9.53 -12.60
N ARG A 203 13.90 -8.86 -11.45
CA ARG A 203 12.85 -7.90 -11.15
C ARG A 203 13.34 -6.45 -11.16
N SER A 204 12.41 -5.53 -11.38
CA SER A 204 12.71 -4.11 -11.44
C SER A 204 13.15 -3.60 -10.07
N PRO A 205 14.28 -2.88 -9.98
CA PRO A 205 14.70 -2.25 -8.74
C PRO A 205 13.82 -1.04 -8.37
N PHE A 206 13.03 -0.52 -9.32
CA PHE A 206 12.04 0.54 -9.09
C PHE A 206 10.66 -0.02 -8.70
N ASP A 207 10.38 -1.30 -8.97
CA ASP A 207 9.21 -2.02 -8.50
C ASP A 207 9.52 -3.52 -8.43
N VAL A 208 9.80 -4.00 -7.22
CA VAL A 208 10.21 -5.38 -6.98
C VAL A 208 9.14 -6.44 -7.31
N THR A 209 7.94 -6.04 -7.71
CA THR A 209 6.83 -6.93 -8.04
C THR A 209 6.77 -7.30 -9.53
N VAL A 210 7.53 -6.62 -10.38
CA VAL A 210 7.52 -6.81 -11.83
C VAL A 210 8.89 -7.23 -12.37
N SER A 211 8.91 -8.03 -13.43
CA SER A 211 10.16 -8.44 -14.08
C SER A 211 10.77 -7.27 -14.86
N ASN A 212 12.10 -7.18 -14.92
CA ASN A 212 12.80 -6.25 -15.82
C ASN A 212 12.37 -6.42 -17.29
N ALA A 213 11.97 -7.63 -17.70
CA ALA A 213 11.45 -7.88 -19.05
C ALA A 213 10.09 -7.19 -19.32
N THR A 214 9.32 -6.91 -18.26
CA THR A 214 8.02 -6.22 -18.32
C THR A 214 8.13 -4.72 -18.09
N VAL A 215 9.25 -4.25 -17.54
CA VAL A 215 9.57 -2.83 -17.30
C VAL A 215 10.56 -2.35 -18.36
N LEU A 216 10.11 -2.38 -19.61
CA LEU A 216 10.69 -1.54 -20.64
C LEU A 216 9.79 -0.28 -20.69
N PRO A 217 10.24 0.90 -20.27
CA PRO A 217 9.56 2.09 -20.74
C PRO A 217 9.66 2.08 -22.26
N TRP A 218 8.53 2.26 -22.93
CA TRP A 218 8.59 2.74 -24.31
C TRP A 218 9.31 4.09 -24.23
N HIS A 219 10.53 4.16 -24.76
CA HIS A 219 11.33 5.38 -24.85
C HIS A 219 10.71 6.37 -25.86
N TYR A 220 9.43 6.71 -25.68
CA TYR A 220 8.75 7.74 -26.47
C TYR A 220 9.46 9.08 -26.33
N MET A 221 10.01 9.38 -25.15
CA MET A 221 10.83 10.56 -24.92
C MET A 221 12.11 10.51 -25.74
N ASP A 222 12.89 9.43 -25.70
CA ASP A 222 14.12 9.33 -26.49
C ASP A 222 13.83 9.41 -27.99
N ASN A 223 12.76 8.77 -28.46
CA ASN A 223 12.33 8.86 -29.85
C ASN A 223 11.86 10.27 -30.24
N TYR A 224 11.19 11.00 -29.34
CA TYR A 224 10.73 12.37 -29.57
C TYR A 224 11.89 13.37 -29.55
N PHE A 225 12.73 13.34 -28.51
CA PHE A 225 13.87 14.24 -28.36
C PHE A 225 14.98 13.98 -29.38
N ASN A 226 15.02 12.79 -30.00
CA ASN A 226 15.92 12.50 -31.12
C ASN A 226 15.33 12.76 -32.51
N GLN A 227 14.12 13.32 -32.61
CA GLN A 227 13.65 13.82 -33.90
C GLN A 227 14.47 15.06 -34.28
N ALA A 228 14.94 15.11 -35.52
CA ALA A 228 15.84 16.17 -35.99
C ALA A 228 15.27 17.58 -35.75
N TRP A 229 13.96 17.77 -35.88
CA TRP A 229 13.33 19.06 -35.66
C TRP A 229 13.32 19.47 -34.17
N VAL A 230 13.18 18.52 -33.23
CA VAL A 230 13.21 18.80 -31.79
C VAL A 230 14.63 19.21 -31.35
N GLN A 231 15.65 18.48 -31.81
CA GLN A 231 17.05 18.84 -31.54
C GLN A 231 17.40 20.22 -32.10
N GLN A 232 16.90 20.53 -33.30
CA GLN A 232 17.11 21.81 -33.95
C GLN A 232 16.42 22.97 -33.21
N GLU A 233 15.19 22.78 -32.71
CA GLU A 233 14.51 23.81 -31.90
C GLU A 233 15.15 24.01 -30.52
N LEU A 234 15.63 22.93 -29.88
CA LEU A 234 16.32 22.99 -28.59
C LEU A 234 17.78 23.47 -28.70
N GLY A 235 18.33 23.54 -29.91
CA GLY A 235 19.72 23.94 -30.16
C GLY A 235 20.76 22.94 -29.63
N VAL A 236 20.40 21.66 -29.47
CA VAL A 236 21.29 20.64 -28.91
C VAL A 236 22.01 19.87 -30.03
N PRO A 237 23.35 19.68 -29.94
CA PRO A 237 24.13 19.04 -31.01
C PRO A 237 24.28 17.52 -30.84
N LEU A 238 23.58 16.89 -29.89
CA LEU A 238 23.76 15.49 -29.49
C LEU A 238 22.42 14.76 -29.40
N ASN A 239 22.46 13.44 -29.55
CA ASN A 239 21.31 12.58 -29.29
C ASN A 239 20.99 12.56 -27.79
N PHE A 240 19.71 12.67 -27.47
CA PHE A 240 19.19 12.49 -26.12
C PHE A 240 19.17 10.99 -25.77
N THR A 241 19.60 10.67 -24.55
CA THR A 241 19.50 9.34 -23.95
C THR A 241 18.88 9.49 -22.56
N ALA A 242 17.79 8.80 -22.27
CA ALA A 242 17.13 8.92 -20.95
C ALA A 242 17.96 8.30 -19.81
N ASP A 243 18.83 7.34 -20.13
CA ASP A 243 19.78 6.75 -19.19
C ASP A 243 21.13 6.57 -19.87
N TRP A 244 22.20 6.94 -19.17
CA TRP A 244 23.57 6.64 -19.58
C TRP A 244 24.33 6.08 -18.38
N GLY A 245 24.45 4.75 -18.33
CA GLY A 245 25.05 4.03 -17.20
C GLY A 245 26.49 4.42 -16.87
N LEU A 246 27.22 5.12 -17.76
CA LEU A 246 28.52 5.68 -17.43
C LEU A 246 28.39 6.85 -16.44
N ILE A 247 27.39 7.72 -16.58
CA ILE A 247 27.14 8.81 -15.63
C ILE A 247 26.75 8.24 -14.27
N ALA A 248 25.84 7.27 -14.22
CA ALA A 248 25.47 6.60 -12.97
C ALA A 248 26.68 5.91 -12.33
N LYS A 249 27.50 5.20 -13.10
CA LYS A 249 28.73 4.59 -12.60
C LYS A 249 29.72 5.62 -12.04
N VAL A 250 29.92 6.74 -12.74
CA VAL A 250 30.83 7.80 -12.29
C VAL A 250 30.27 8.49 -11.04
N PHE A 251 28.99 8.85 -11.04
CA PHE A 251 28.31 9.56 -9.96
C PHE A 251 28.19 8.72 -8.66
N LEU A 252 27.75 7.47 -8.79
CA LEU A 252 27.53 6.57 -7.66
C LEU A 252 28.86 5.93 -7.18
N GLY A 253 29.74 5.57 -8.12
CA GLY A 253 30.92 4.73 -7.84
C GLY A 253 32.27 5.43 -7.86
N GLU A 254 32.47 6.43 -8.72
CA GLU A 254 33.80 7.06 -8.91
C GLU A 254 33.93 8.41 -8.17
N THR A 255 32.88 9.22 -8.13
CA THR A 255 32.85 10.48 -7.35
C THR A 255 32.41 10.23 -5.91
N GLY A 256 31.72 9.11 -5.65
CA GLY A 256 31.19 8.77 -4.33
C GLY A 256 30.18 9.80 -3.82
N ASP A 257 29.46 10.48 -4.73
CA ASP A 257 28.55 11.58 -4.40
C ASP A 257 27.46 11.17 -3.39
N PRO A 258 26.86 9.95 -3.48
CA PRO A 258 25.89 9.48 -2.50
C PRO A 258 26.49 9.22 -1.11
N MET A 259 27.82 9.15 -1.00
CA MET A 259 28.54 9.04 0.28
C MET A 259 28.76 10.41 0.95
N ILE A 260 28.43 11.51 0.27
CA ILE A 260 28.44 12.88 0.81
C ILE A 260 27.16 13.07 1.65
N GLY A 261 27.05 12.32 2.75
CA GLY A 261 25.93 12.39 3.68
C GLY A 261 26.07 13.54 4.68
N SER A 262 24.99 14.27 4.93
CA SER A 262 24.94 15.22 6.05
C SER A 262 23.54 15.25 6.67
N PHE A 263 23.33 14.41 7.69
CA PHE A 263 22.20 14.56 8.62
C PHE A 263 22.08 16.02 9.09
N THR A 264 23.22 16.68 9.33
CA THR A 264 23.26 18.08 9.79
C THR A 264 22.66 19.08 8.82
N THR A 265 22.58 18.77 7.52
CA THR A 265 21.93 19.65 6.53
C THR A 265 20.42 19.57 6.68
N LEU A 266 19.87 18.36 6.83
CA LEU A 266 18.45 18.15 7.02
C LEU A 266 17.98 18.63 8.41
N GLU A 267 18.78 18.37 9.46
CA GLU A 267 18.55 18.89 10.81
C GLU A 267 18.48 20.43 10.81
N LYS A 268 19.39 21.11 10.08
CA LYS A 268 19.35 22.57 9.96
C LYS A 268 18.09 23.08 9.26
N VAL A 269 17.59 22.36 8.25
CA VAL A 269 16.33 22.70 7.58
C VAL A 269 15.17 22.63 8.58
N ILE A 270 15.10 21.55 9.37
CA ILE A 270 14.07 21.36 10.40
C ILE A 270 14.20 22.41 11.52
N GLN A 271 15.42 22.65 12.04
CA GLN A 271 15.70 23.64 13.08
C GLN A 271 15.37 25.08 12.66
N ARG A 272 15.33 25.37 11.36
CA ARG A 272 14.91 26.66 10.81
C ARG A 272 13.38 26.78 10.64
N GLY A 273 12.63 25.81 11.16
CA GLY A 273 11.16 25.82 11.13
C GLY A 273 10.55 25.36 9.82
N VAL A 274 11.32 24.67 8.95
CA VAL A 274 10.80 24.09 7.72
C VAL A 274 10.27 22.69 8.00
N ASN A 275 9.01 22.45 7.67
CA ASN A 275 8.41 21.11 7.73
C ASN A 275 9.01 20.24 6.61
N VAL A 276 9.52 19.07 6.97
CA VAL A 276 10.13 18.11 6.05
C VAL A 276 9.27 16.85 6.01
N ALA A 277 8.86 16.42 4.81
CA ALA A 277 8.23 15.14 4.58
C ALA A 277 9.17 14.26 3.76
N ILE A 278 9.39 13.02 4.19
CA ILE A 278 10.20 12.03 3.47
C ILE A 278 9.27 10.90 3.02
N VAL A 279 9.12 10.73 1.70
CA VAL A 279 8.13 9.83 1.10
C VAL A 279 8.85 8.75 0.31
N TYR A 280 8.49 7.49 0.54
CA TYR A 280 9.11 6.32 -0.08
C TYR A 280 8.05 5.35 -0.61
N GLY A 281 8.37 4.66 -1.71
CA GLY A 281 7.55 3.56 -2.22
C GLY A 281 7.80 2.27 -1.44
N ASP A 282 6.76 1.47 -1.20
CA ASP A 282 6.86 0.19 -0.50
C ASP A 282 7.50 -0.92 -1.36
N ARG A 283 7.52 -0.73 -2.68
CA ARG A 283 8.08 -1.64 -3.69
C ARG A 283 9.38 -1.13 -4.34
N ASP A 284 9.85 0.05 -3.97
CA ASP A 284 11.11 0.61 -4.48
C ASP A 284 12.27 -0.02 -3.72
N TYR A 285 13.15 -0.75 -4.44
CA TYR A 285 14.34 -1.33 -3.86
C TYR A 285 15.49 -0.34 -3.76
N ARG A 286 15.61 0.60 -4.71
CA ARG A 286 16.75 1.55 -4.76
C ARG A 286 16.68 2.54 -3.61
N CYS A 287 15.47 3.01 -3.32
CA CYS A 287 15.18 3.93 -2.22
C CYS A 287 14.14 3.30 -1.29
N PRO A 288 14.51 2.28 -0.49
CA PRO A 288 13.54 1.53 0.28
C PRO A 288 13.04 2.36 1.47
N TRP A 289 11.76 2.23 1.78
CA TRP A 289 11.14 2.96 2.90
C TRP A 289 11.81 2.69 4.26
N TYR A 290 12.35 1.49 4.48
CA TYR A 290 13.16 1.16 5.66
C TYR A 290 14.40 2.07 5.78
N GLY A 291 15.02 2.46 4.65
CA GLY A 291 16.14 3.40 4.63
C GLY A 291 15.70 4.80 5.05
N GLY A 292 14.54 5.24 4.56
CA GLY A 292 13.90 6.48 4.96
C GLY A 292 13.56 6.58 6.44
N GLU A 293 13.00 5.51 6.99
CA GLU A 293 12.73 5.39 8.43
C GLU A 293 14.02 5.51 9.25
N ASN A 294 15.06 4.75 8.88
CA ASN A 294 16.33 4.80 9.60
C ASN A 294 16.94 6.21 9.59
N VAL A 295 16.84 6.92 8.46
CA VAL A 295 17.29 8.31 8.35
C VAL A 295 16.47 9.22 9.27
N SER A 296 15.14 9.12 9.27
CA SER A 296 14.28 10.00 10.07
C SER A 296 14.47 9.78 11.58
N LEU A 297 14.65 8.53 12.02
CA LEU A 297 14.90 8.17 13.41
C LEU A 297 16.31 8.57 13.89
N ALA A 298 17.28 8.70 12.98
CA ALA A 298 18.66 9.08 13.34
C ALA A 298 18.83 10.60 13.54
N LEU A 299 17.99 11.45 12.93
CA LEU A 299 18.08 12.91 13.00
C LEU A 299 17.97 13.45 14.44
N ASN A 300 18.75 14.49 14.74
CA ASN A 300 18.72 15.21 16.00
C ASN A 300 18.18 16.65 15.82
N PHE A 301 16.96 16.88 16.32
CA PHE A 301 16.25 18.15 16.27
C PHE A 301 15.40 18.34 17.53
N GLN A 302 14.82 19.54 17.69
CA GLN A 302 14.18 19.99 18.93
C GLN A 302 13.11 19.03 19.50
N ASP A 303 12.40 18.28 18.63
CA ASP A 303 11.34 17.32 19.00
C ASP A 303 11.68 15.87 18.63
N ALA A 304 12.97 15.53 18.45
CA ALA A 304 13.39 14.23 17.96
C ALA A 304 12.99 13.06 18.88
N GLU A 305 12.95 13.27 20.21
CA GLU A 305 12.48 12.26 21.16
C GLU A 305 10.97 11.98 20.99
N GLY A 306 10.18 13.04 20.79
CA GLY A 306 8.75 12.93 20.49
C GLY A 306 8.51 12.16 19.20
N PHE A 307 9.23 12.49 18.13
CA PHE A 307 9.15 11.78 16.85
C PHE A 307 9.50 10.28 16.98
N ARG A 308 10.60 9.93 17.66
CA ARG A 308 10.98 8.52 17.88
C ARG A 308 9.96 7.74 18.70
N SER A 309 9.23 8.42 19.59
CA SER A 309 8.18 7.81 20.42
C SER A 309 6.79 7.74 19.76
N ALA A 310 6.57 8.46 18.66
CA ALA A 310 5.25 8.61 18.03
C ALA A 310 4.75 7.33 17.33
N GLY A 311 5.66 6.45 16.92
CA GLY A 311 5.32 5.24 16.18
C GLY A 311 4.78 5.51 14.78
N TYR A 312 4.23 4.48 14.15
CA TYR A 312 3.56 4.61 12.87
C TYR A 312 2.13 5.09 13.05
N GLU A 313 1.77 6.13 12.29
CA GLU A 313 0.40 6.62 12.19
C GLU A 313 0.03 6.70 10.71
N PHE A 314 -1.21 6.37 10.38
CA PHE A 314 -1.71 6.55 9.02
C PHE A 314 -1.75 8.05 8.67
N ILE A 315 -1.24 8.44 7.50
CA ILE A 315 -1.31 9.85 7.06
C ILE A 315 -2.77 10.19 6.76
N THR A 316 -3.38 10.92 7.68
CA THR A 316 -4.70 11.50 7.52
C THR A 316 -4.56 12.97 7.14
N THR A 317 -5.09 13.34 5.98
CA THR A 317 -5.35 14.75 5.68
C THR A 317 -6.64 15.16 6.40
N ASN A 318 -6.45 16.06 7.37
CA ASN A 318 -7.45 16.92 8.00
C ASN A 318 -8.77 16.20 8.36
N SER A 319 -8.73 15.33 9.37
CA SER A 319 -9.92 14.80 10.07
C SER A 319 -11.02 14.13 9.24
N SER A 320 -10.81 13.77 7.96
CA SER A 320 -11.74 12.88 7.23
C SER A 320 -11.24 12.29 5.90
N ARG A 321 -9.94 12.36 5.54
CA ARG A 321 -9.42 11.64 4.35
C ARG A 321 -7.99 11.12 4.52
N GLU A 322 -7.76 9.86 4.22
CA GLU A 322 -6.43 9.29 3.96
C GLU A 322 -5.91 9.82 2.61
N ALA A 323 -4.64 10.24 2.56
CA ALA A 323 -3.99 10.73 1.33
C ALA A 323 -3.33 9.60 0.49
N GLY A 324 -3.93 8.40 0.55
CA GLY A 324 -3.50 7.16 -0.12
C GLY A 324 -4.25 5.98 0.52
N PHE A 325 -4.72 5.02 -0.29
CA PHE A 325 -5.74 4.05 0.14
C PHE A 325 -5.19 3.01 1.13
N CYS A 326 -5.50 3.14 2.43
CA CYS A 326 -5.42 2.02 3.35
C CYS A 326 -6.73 1.25 3.28
N GLY A 327 -6.73 0.16 2.53
CA GLY A 327 -7.84 -0.73 2.47
C GLY A 327 -7.69 -1.75 1.35
N ILE A 328 -8.66 -2.63 1.28
CA ILE A 328 -8.61 -3.81 0.40
C ILE A 328 -9.00 -3.46 -1.06
N TYR A 329 -9.63 -2.30 -1.29
CA TYR A 329 -10.10 -1.82 -2.59
C TYR A 329 -9.00 -1.05 -3.34
N ARG A 330 -8.59 -1.57 -4.48
CA ARG A 330 -7.41 -1.09 -5.22
C ARG A 330 -7.82 -0.59 -6.58
N ASN A 331 -7.06 0.35 -7.12
CA ASN A 331 -7.22 0.89 -8.48
C ASN A 331 -8.62 1.46 -8.77
N LEU A 332 -9.21 2.10 -7.75
CA LEU A 332 -10.53 2.73 -7.86
C LEU A 332 -10.49 3.91 -8.86
N PRO A 333 -11.63 4.23 -9.49
CA PRO A 333 -11.69 5.31 -10.48
C PRO A 333 -11.32 6.68 -9.89
N ILE A 334 -10.54 7.44 -10.66
CA ILE A 334 -10.23 8.84 -10.38
C ILE A 334 -11.15 9.69 -11.24
N PHE A 335 -11.78 10.68 -10.62
CA PHE A 335 -12.74 11.57 -11.27
C PHE A 335 -12.19 12.98 -11.35
N ASP A 336 -12.72 13.77 -12.28
CA ASP A 336 -12.40 15.20 -12.37
C ASP A 336 -12.66 15.89 -11.01
N PRO A 337 -11.64 16.51 -10.39
CA PRO A 337 -11.79 17.23 -9.13
C PRO A 337 -12.83 18.35 -9.16
N ALA A 338 -13.26 18.83 -10.34
CA ALA A 338 -14.33 19.81 -10.48
C ALA A 338 -15.72 19.25 -10.14
N ILE A 339 -15.90 17.92 -10.16
CA ILE A 339 -17.15 17.26 -9.78
C ILE A 339 -17.29 17.31 -8.26
N LYS A 340 -18.07 18.28 -7.77
CA LYS A 340 -18.28 18.55 -6.34
C LYS A 340 -19.74 18.82 -6.04
N ASN A 341 -20.09 18.72 -4.75
CA ASN A 341 -21.40 19.11 -4.22
C ASN A 341 -22.62 18.40 -4.85
N LEU A 342 -22.45 17.16 -5.29
CA LEU A 342 -23.51 16.32 -5.80
C LEU A 342 -24.42 15.80 -4.68
N SER A 343 -25.61 15.38 -5.08
CA SER A 343 -26.64 14.83 -4.23
C SER A 343 -27.21 13.52 -4.79
N ALA A 344 -27.43 12.53 -3.92
CA ALA A 344 -27.89 11.19 -4.31
C ALA A 344 -29.14 10.76 -3.55
N ILE A 345 -30.08 10.08 -4.21
CA ILE A 345 -31.05 9.20 -3.55
C ILE A 345 -30.45 7.80 -3.50
N VAL A 346 -30.49 7.15 -2.34
CA VAL A 346 -30.19 5.72 -2.20
C VAL A 346 -31.41 4.99 -1.65
N CYS A 347 -32.16 4.31 -2.53
CA CYS A 347 -33.29 3.48 -2.13
C CYS A 347 -32.80 2.14 -1.59
N GLY A 348 -33.30 1.74 -0.41
CA GLY A 348 -32.83 0.50 0.24
C GLY A 348 -31.50 0.68 0.98
N ALA A 349 -31.23 1.88 1.48
CA ALA A 349 -29.99 2.22 2.19
C ALA A 349 -29.68 1.36 3.43
N ASN A 350 -30.68 0.68 4.01
CA ASN A 350 -30.48 -0.24 5.14
C ASN A 350 -30.07 -1.66 4.72
N GLY A 351 -30.13 -1.98 3.43
CA GLY A 351 -29.75 -3.28 2.86
C GLY A 351 -28.27 -3.37 2.56
N ILE A 352 -27.79 -4.58 2.23
CA ILE A 352 -26.36 -4.88 2.00
C ILE A 352 -25.71 -3.97 0.93
N SER A 353 -26.31 -3.88 -0.26
CA SER A 353 -25.75 -3.05 -1.35
C SER A 353 -25.98 -1.56 -1.12
N GLY A 354 -27.16 -1.17 -0.65
CA GLY A 354 -27.51 0.23 -0.40
C GLY A 354 -26.61 0.86 0.66
N PHE A 355 -26.44 0.18 1.80
CA PHE A 355 -25.59 0.68 2.90
C PHE A 355 -24.14 0.83 2.47
N ASN A 356 -23.58 -0.15 1.76
CA ASN A 356 -22.21 -0.09 1.30
C ASN A 356 -22.01 0.91 0.14
N THR A 357 -23.06 1.20 -0.64
CA THR A 357 -23.02 2.30 -1.60
C THR A 357 -23.01 3.64 -0.88
N VAL A 358 -23.81 3.85 0.17
CA VAL A 358 -23.73 5.05 1.01
C VAL A 358 -22.29 5.25 1.52
N ARG A 359 -21.64 4.19 2.03
CA ARG A 359 -20.23 4.24 2.47
C ARG A 359 -19.29 4.63 1.32
N ALA A 360 -19.41 4.00 0.15
CA ALA A 360 -18.59 4.31 -1.01
C ALA A 360 -18.72 5.78 -1.47
N LEU A 361 -19.94 6.34 -1.47
CA LEU A 361 -20.14 7.76 -1.79
C LEU A 361 -19.54 8.68 -0.72
N LEU A 362 -19.62 8.29 0.57
CA LEU A 362 -19.05 9.05 1.67
C LEU A 362 -17.52 9.05 1.70
N ASP A 363 -16.86 8.08 1.07
CA ASP A 363 -15.41 8.09 0.87
C ASP A 363 -14.95 9.25 -0.03
N SER A 364 -15.90 9.88 -0.75
CA SER A 364 -15.68 11.11 -1.53
C SER A 364 -16.51 12.31 -1.05
N PRO A 365 -16.25 12.86 0.16
CA PRO A 365 -17.09 13.90 0.77
C PRO A 365 -17.10 15.24 0.03
N ASP A 366 -16.06 15.58 -0.73
CA ASP A 366 -16.08 16.78 -1.58
C ASP A 366 -17.03 16.63 -2.78
N ARG A 367 -17.20 15.38 -3.22
CA ARG A 367 -18.06 15.04 -4.35
C ARG A 367 -19.52 14.96 -3.93
N TRP A 368 -19.82 14.31 -2.81
CA TRP A 368 -21.19 14.08 -2.35
C TRP A 368 -21.51 14.95 -1.12
N ALA A 369 -22.27 16.03 -1.34
CA ALA A 369 -22.73 16.93 -0.28
C ALA A 369 -23.90 16.34 0.51
N ALA A 370 -24.80 15.59 -0.14
CA ALA A 370 -25.98 15.02 0.51
C ALA A 370 -26.34 13.65 -0.06
N ILE A 371 -26.68 12.71 0.82
CA ILE A 371 -27.15 11.37 0.47
C ILE A 371 -28.51 11.18 1.15
N TYR A 372 -29.58 11.23 0.37
CA TYR A 372 -30.94 10.95 0.82
C TYR A 372 -31.15 9.45 0.91
N SER A 373 -31.12 8.90 2.12
CA SER A 373 -31.33 7.48 2.37
C SER A 373 -32.84 7.20 2.47
N LEU A 374 -33.39 6.53 1.46
CA LEU A 374 -34.81 6.20 1.39
C LEU A 374 -35.04 4.80 1.97
N SER A 375 -35.74 4.79 3.10
CA SER A 375 -36.11 3.58 3.82
C SER A 375 -37.22 3.87 4.83
N ARG A 376 -37.98 2.84 5.21
CA ARG A 376 -39.03 2.96 6.24
C ARG A 376 -38.48 3.36 7.62
N ARG A 377 -37.23 3.02 7.91
CA ARG A 377 -36.55 3.30 9.18
C ARG A 377 -35.18 3.93 8.90
N PRO A 378 -34.66 4.81 9.76
CA PRO A 378 -33.30 5.32 9.62
C PRO A 378 -32.27 4.19 9.74
N LEU A 379 -31.02 4.48 9.36
CA LEU A 379 -29.89 3.61 9.70
C LEU A 379 -29.81 3.45 11.22
N SER A 380 -29.57 2.22 11.69
CA SER A 380 -29.42 1.98 13.13
C SER A 380 -28.14 2.62 13.69
N GLU A 381 -28.07 2.84 15.00
CA GLU A 381 -26.85 3.36 15.65
C GLU A 381 -25.62 2.50 15.34
N LYS A 382 -25.79 1.18 15.27
CA LYS A 382 -24.72 0.23 14.89
C LYS A 382 -24.31 0.36 13.43
N GLN A 383 -25.23 0.64 12.51
CA GLN A 383 -24.85 0.94 11.12
C GLN A 383 -24.12 2.27 11.04
N LEU A 384 -24.58 3.28 11.78
CA LEU A 384 -23.91 4.58 11.84
C LEU A 384 -22.52 4.49 12.50
N SER A 385 -22.27 3.52 13.40
CA SER A 385 -20.93 3.34 14.01
C SER A 385 -19.87 2.91 12.99
N LEU A 386 -20.27 2.25 11.89
CA LEU A 386 -19.38 1.91 10.77
C LEU A 386 -19.04 3.11 9.86
N ILE A 387 -19.58 4.29 10.17
CA ILE A 387 -19.36 5.52 9.41
C ILE A 387 -18.71 6.57 10.33
N PRO A 388 -17.62 7.24 9.90
CA PRO A 388 -17.00 8.31 10.66
C PRO A 388 -18.01 9.39 11.06
N SER A 389 -17.98 9.83 12.31
CA SER A 389 -18.94 10.80 12.86
C SER A 389 -19.03 12.08 12.02
N ALA A 390 -17.89 12.58 11.53
CA ALA A 390 -17.79 13.78 10.70
C ALA A 390 -18.52 13.68 9.34
N LEU A 391 -18.88 12.48 8.90
CA LEU A 391 -19.56 12.24 7.62
C LEU A 391 -21.06 11.98 7.77
N ARG A 392 -21.54 11.72 8.99
CA ARG A 392 -22.93 11.29 9.24
C ARG A 392 -23.96 12.36 8.88
N ASP A 393 -23.64 13.64 9.06
CA ASP A 393 -24.54 14.77 8.74
C ASP A 393 -24.88 14.88 7.25
N ARG A 394 -24.12 14.21 6.39
CA ARG A 394 -24.38 14.14 4.94
C ARG A 394 -25.50 13.16 4.62
N ILE A 395 -25.83 12.24 5.53
CA ILE A 395 -26.90 11.27 5.36
C ILE A 395 -28.21 11.88 5.83
N LYS A 396 -29.15 12.04 4.91
CA LYS A 396 -30.49 12.57 5.19
C LYS A 396 -31.50 11.44 5.08
N HIS A 397 -32.00 10.96 6.20
CA HIS A 397 -33.04 9.93 6.17
C HIS A 397 -34.36 10.53 5.68
N VAL A 398 -34.95 9.87 4.68
CA VAL A 398 -36.30 10.19 4.18
C VAL A 398 -37.18 8.98 4.44
N PRO A 399 -38.15 9.07 5.38
CA PRO A 399 -39.00 7.95 5.75
C PRO A 399 -40.02 7.66 4.64
N VAL A 400 -39.71 6.68 3.79
CA VAL A 400 -40.56 6.29 2.65
C VAL A 400 -40.91 4.82 2.70
N ASP A 401 -42.19 4.52 2.48
CA ASP A 401 -42.68 3.17 2.16
C ASP A 401 -43.04 3.10 0.68
N LEU A 402 -42.25 2.38 -0.11
CA LEU A 402 -42.47 2.23 -1.55
C LEU A 402 -43.65 1.30 -1.88
N SER A 403 -44.29 0.69 -0.89
CA SER A 403 -45.54 -0.06 -1.07
C SER A 403 -46.80 0.83 -0.98
N ASP A 404 -46.64 2.10 -0.63
CA ASP A 404 -47.73 3.08 -0.58
C ASP A 404 -48.08 3.61 -1.99
N VAL A 405 -49.06 4.50 -2.09
CA VAL A 405 -49.44 5.13 -3.36
C VAL A 405 -48.39 6.16 -3.81
N PRO A 406 -48.12 6.30 -5.13
CA PRO A 406 -47.09 7.21 -5.66
C PRO A 406 -47.23 8.66 -5.19
N GLU A 407 -48.46 9.15 -5.02
CA GLU A 407 -48.75 10.52 -4.58
C GLU A 407 -48.24 10.78 -3.16
N LYS A 408 -48.38 9.79 -2.26
CA LYS A 408 -47.87 9.91 -0.90
C LYS A 408 -46.34 9.87 -0.89
N VAL A 409 -45.74 8.93 -1.63
CA VAL A 409 -44.27 8.86 -1.76
C VAL A 409 -43.71 10.18 -2.32
N ALA A 410 -44.36 10.75 -3.33
CA ALA A 410 -43.99 12.06 -3.87
C ALA A 410 -44.12 13.19 -2.84
N GLY A 411 -45.19 13.18 -2.04
CA GLY A 411 -45.38 14.10 -0.92
C GLY A 411 -44.27 14.00 0.13
N ASP A 412 -43.91 12.79 0.53
CA ASP A 412 -42.82 12.54 1.50
C ASP A 412 -41.47 13.05 0.96
N LEU A 413 -41.19 12.87 -0.34
CA LEU A 413 -39.99 13.41 -1.00
C LEU A 413 -39.98 14.94 -1.06
N ALA A 414 -41.13 15.55 -1.35
CA ALA A 414 -41.27 17.00 -1.42
C ALA A 414 -41.13 17.66 -0.03
N GLU A 415 -41.75 17.07 1.01
CA GLU A 415 -41.65 17.54 2.39
C GLU A 415 -40.20 17.50 2.90
N ALA A 416 -39.45 16.47 2.53
CA ALA A 416 -38.02 16.35 2.87
C ALA A 416 -37.11 17.26 2.01
N GLY A 417 -37.65 18.03 1.05
CA GLY A 417 -36.87 18.92 0.19
C GLY A 417 -35.83 18.17 -0.65
N VAL A 418 -36.21 17.01 -1.19
CA VAL A 418 -35.30 16.17 -1.96
C VAL A 418 -35.01 16.82 -3.32
N HIS A 419 -33.75 17.18 -3.53
CA HIS A 419 -33.19 17.54 -4.83
C HIS A 419 -31.98 16.67 -5.07
N VAL A 420 -31.92 15.96 -6.21
CA VAL A 420 -30.85 15.00 -6.47
C VAL A 420 -30.32 15.03 -7.89
N ASP A 421 -29.01 14.82 -7.99
CA ASP A 421 -28.30 14.64 -9.26
C ASP A 421 -28.39 13.19 -9.74
N TYR A 422 -28.35 12.22 -8.83
CA TYR A 422 -28.27 10.80 -9.16
C TYR A 422 -29.15 9.95 -8.24
N VAL A 423 -29.64 8.83 -8.76
CA VAL A 423 -30.43 7.86 -8.01
C VAL A 423 -29.78 6.49 -8.06
N PHE A 424 -29.69 5.82 -6.91
CA PHE A 424 -29.27 4.43 -6.80
C PHE A 424 -30.39 3.60 -6.17
N TYR A 425 -30.95 2.66 -6.94
CA TYR A 425 -32.06 1.82 -6.51
C TYR A 425 -31.58 0.41 -6.13
N TYR A 426 -31.58 0.12 -4.82
CA TYR A 426 -31.19 -1.17 -4.22
C TYR A 426 -32.33 -1.83 -3.44
N THR A 427 -33.56 -1.31 -3.51
CA THR A 427 -34.70 -1.87 -2.77
C THR A 427 -35.02 -3.29 -3.22
N TYR A 428 -35.14 -4.17 -2.25
CA TYR A 428 -35.56 -5.56 -2.42
C TYR A 428 -36.56 -5.94 -1.33
N ALA A 429 -37.64 -6.60 -1.73
CA ALA A 429 -38.61 -7.21 -0.83
C ALA A 429 -38.58 -8.73 -1.01
N GLN A 430 -38.17 -9.43 0.06
CA GLN A 430 -38.33 -10.87 0.17
C GLN A 430 -39.77 -11.14 0.66
N PRO A 431 -40.64 -11.76 -0.15
CA PRO A 431 -41.95 -12.19 0.31
C PRO A 431 -41.82 -13.30 1.36
N SER A 432 -42.75 -13.38 2.30
CA SER A 432 -42.82 -14.48 3.26
C SER A 432 -42.90 -15.82 2.54
N SER A 433 -42.06 -16.76 2.94
CA SER A 433 -42.04 -18.12 2.44
C SER A 433 -41.98 -19.10 3.61
N ASP A 434 -42.56 -20.28 3.43
CA ASP A 434 -42.44 -21.40 4.38
C ASP A 434 -41.04 -22.03 4.26
N GLY A 435 -39.99 -21.23 4.45
CA GLY A 435 -38.58 -21.64 4.33
C GLY A 435 -37.99 -21.62 2.92
N GLU A 436 -38.71 -21.18 1.89
CA GLU A 436 -38.19 -21.13 0.51
C GLU A 436 -37.24 -19.93 0.28
N SER A 437 -36.04 -20.19 -0.22
CA SER A 437 -35.05 -19.17 -0.59
C SER A 437 -35.51 -18.35 -1.81
N GLY A 438 -35.11 -17.06 -1.87
CA GLY A 438 -35.30 -16.21 -3.05
C GLY A 438 -34.54 -16.64 -4.31
N MET A 439 -33.73 -17.71 -4.21
CA MET A 439 -33.10 -18.39 -5.35
C MET A 439 -33.90 -19.57 -5.89
N ASP A 440 -34.93 -20.05 -5.18
CA ASP A 440 -35.78 -21.13 -5.67
C ASP A 440 -36.61 -20.64 -6.87
N PRO A 441 -36.59 -21.33 -8.03
CA PRO A 441 -37.44 -21.02 -9.17
C PRO A 441 -38.93 -20.86 -8.85
N LYS A 442 -39.46 -21.56 -7.84
CA LYS A 442 -40.86 -21.45 -7.39
C LYS A 442 -41.22 -20.05 -6.86
N MET A 443 -40.23 -19.32 -6.35
CA MET A 443 -40.40 -17.98 -5.81
C MET A 443 -40.54 -16.90 -6.89
N ALA A 444 -40.32 -17.24 -8.16
CA ALA A 444 -40.33 -16.30 -9.29
C ALA A 444 -41.56 -15.38 -9.33
N GLN A 445 -42.77 -15.93 -9.18
CA GLN A 445 -44.01 -15.16 -9.21
C GLN A 445 -44.16 -14.26 -7.97
N LYS A 446 -43.95 -14.80 -6.76
CA LYS A 446 -44.04 -14.02 -5.51
C LYS A 446 -43.04 -12.86 -5.50
N LEU A 447 -41.81 -13.10 -5.97
CA LEU A 447 -40.78 -12.06 -6.09
C LEU A 447 -41.15 -10.98 -7.10
N PHE A 448 -41.77 -11.38 -8.22
CA PHE A 448 -42.30 -10.44 -9.21
C PHE A 448 -43.36 -9.53 -8.62
N ASP A 449 -44.37 -10.11 -7.96
CA ASP A 449 -45.48 -9.36 -7.37
C ASP A 449 -45.02 -8.45 -6.23
N ALA A 450 -43.96 -8.83 -5.51
CA ALA A 450 -43.41 -8.02 -4.41
C ALA A 450 -42.51 -6.87 -4.87
N ASN A 451 -41.73 -7.01 -5.95
CA ASN A 451 -40.65 -6.06 -6.27
C ASN A 451 -40.95 -5.12 -7.44
N VAL A 452 -41.74 -5.55 -8.43
CA VAL A 452 -42.09 -4.71 -9.58
C VAL A 452 -42.93 -3.49 -9.16
N PRO A 453 -43.97 -3.63 -8.30
CA PRO A 453 -44.78 -2.48 -7.88
C PRO A 453 -43.97 -1.41 -7.13
N LEU A 454 -42.99 -1.81 -6.31
CA LEU A 454 -42.17 -0.87 -5.54
C LEU A 454 -41.36 0.06 -6.46
N PHE A 455 -40.78 -0.50 -7.53
CA PHE A 455 -39.99 0.27 -8.47
C PHE A 455 -40.86 1.20 -9.31
N ARG A 456 -42.02 0.72 -9.78
CA ARG A 456 -43.00 1.55 -10.50
C ARG A 456 -43.53 2.71 -9.66
N THR A 457 -43.83 2.43 -8.39
CA THR A 457 -44.27 3.46 -7.43
C THR A 457 -43.19 4.52 -7.26
N PHE A 458 -41.93 4.11 -7.09
CA PHE A 458 -40.82 5.03 -6.99
C PHE A 458 -40.65 5.91 -8.24
N LEU A 459 -40.64 5.31 -9.43
CA LEU A 459 -40.53 6.07 -10.70
C LEU A 459 -41.70 7.06 -10.86
N LYS A 460 -42.93 6.63 -10.56
CA LYS A 460 -44.10 7.50 -10.64
C LYS A 460 -44.05 8.63 -9.60
N ALA A 461 -43.52 8.36 -8.41
CA ALA A 461 -43.33 9.37 -7.39
C ALA A 461 -42.31 10.44 -7.79
N LEU A 462 -41.21 10.07 -8.45
CA LEU A 462 -40.25 11.03 -9.01
C LEU A 462 -40.92 11.95 -10.04
N GLU A 463 -41.78 11.40 -10.91
CA GLU A 463 -42.55 12.17 -11.89
C GLU A 463 -43.51 13.17 -11.21
N ILE A 464 -44.27 12.73 -10.19
CA ILE A 464 -45.21 13.58 -9.46
C ILE A 464 -44.47 14.67 -8.66
N ALA A 465 -43.33 14.33 -8.04
CA ALA A 465 -42.49 15.27 -7.29
C ALA A 465 -41.66 16.20 -8.20
N ASN A 466 -41.70 16.00 -9.53
CA ASN A 466 -40.90 16.73 -10.52
C ASN A 466 -39.39 16.67 -10.22
N ILE A 467 -38.91 15.48 -9.85
CA ILE A 467 -37.49 15.18 -9.60
C ILE A 467 -36.93 14.47 -10.84
N GLU A 468 -36.03 15.14 -11.55
CA GLU A 468 -35.40 14.62 -12.78
C GLU A 468 -33.87 14.46 -12.55
N PRO A 469 -33.40 13.29 -12.08
CA PRO A 469 -31.97 13.05 -11.91
C PRO A 469 -31.25 12.96 -13.26
N LYS A 470 -29.94 13.15 -13.28
CA LYS A 470 -29.10 12.93 -14.48
C LYS A 470 -29.02 11.46 -14.86
N ARG A 471 -28.89 10.57 -13.86
CA ARG A 471 -28.99 9.12 -14.05
C ARG A 471 -29.71 8.39 -12.94
N ILE A 472 -30.39 7.32 -13.31
CA ILE A 472 -30.95 6.31 -12.41
C ILE A 472 -30.18 4.99 -12.59
N LEU A 473 -29.56 4.52 -11.52
CA LEU A 473 -28.91 3.22 -11.45
C LEU A 473 -29.83 2.20 -10.78
N LEU A 474 -30.07 1.09 -11.46
CA LEU A 474 -30.81 -0.06 -10.94
C LEU A 474 -29.85 -1.22 -10.67
N GLN A 475 -29.82 -1.75 -9.45
CA GLN A 475 -29.14 -3.01 -9.19
C GLN A 475 -30.08 -4.19 -9.46
N THR A 476 -29.63 -5.12 -10.30
CA THR A 476 -30.28 -6.43 -10.49
C THR A 476 -29.36 -7.54 -9.93
N GLY A 477 -28.81 -8.42 -10.77
CA GLY A 477 -27.87 -9.46 -10.34
C GLY A 477 -27.77 -10.63 -11.30
N GLY A 478 -26.98 -11.65 -10.91
CA GLY A 478 -26.72 -12.85 -11.72
C GLY A 478 -27.97 -13.62 -12.18
N LYS A 479 -29.11 -13.51 -11.47
CA LYS A 479 -30.38 -14.10 -11.93
C LYS A 479 -30.85 -13.53 -13.28
N ASN A 480 -30.33 -12.37 -13.72
CA ASN A 480 -30.62 -11.81 -15.03
C ASN A 480 -30.28 -12.78 -16.19
N TYR A 481 -29.31 -13.66 -15.97
CA TYR A 481 -28.84 -14.65 -16.94
C TYR A 481 -29.56 -16.01 -16.80
N GLY A 482 -30.45 -16.16 -15.82
CA GLY A 482 -31.19 -17.40 -15.55
C GLY A 482 -30.44 -18.45 -14.73
N MET A 483 -29.34 -18.10 -14.06
CA MET A 483 -28.54 -19.07 -13.28
C MET A 483 -29.36 -19.87 -12.25
N HIS A 484 -30.38 -19.27 -11.66
CA HIS A 484 -31.31 -19.93 -10.73
C HIS A 484 -32.23 -20.97 -11.37
N ILE A 485 -32.39 -20.96 -12.71
CA ILE A 485 -33.25 -21.88 -13.47
C ILE A 485 -32.50 -23.17 -13.82
N GLY A 486 -31.21 -23.05 -14.16
CA GLY A 486 -30.38 -24.16 -14.63
C GLY A 486 -29.03 -23.66 -15.17
N ARG A 487 -28.37 -24.48 -15.98
CA ARG A 487 -27.07 -24.13 -16.59
C ARG A 487 -27.19 -22.90 -17.49
N VAL A 488 -26.18 -22.03 -17.42
CA VAL A 488 -26.04 -20.82 -18.22
C VAL A 488 -24.74 -20.86 -19.04
N ARG A 489 -24.62 -19.94 -20.01
CA ARG A 489 -23.33 -19.68 -20.66
C ARG A 489 -22.36 -19.06 -19.66
N THR A 490 -21.08 -19.42 -19.76
CA THR A 490 -20.02 -18.91 -18.87
C THR A 490 -18.78 -18.53 -19.70
N PRO A 491 -18.06 -17.44 -19.33
CA PRO A 491 -18.46 -16.45 -18.33
C PRO A 491 -19.74 -15.71 -18.75
N LEU A 492 -20.50 -15.19 -17.79
CA LEU A 492 -21.76 -14.50 -18.05
C LEU A 492 -21.45 -13.08 -18.55
N VAL A 493 -21.98 -12.70 -19.71
CA VAL A 493 -21.69 -11.43 -20.38
C VAL A 493 -22.95 -10.59 -20.49
N GLU A 494 -22.87 -9.27 -20.35
CA GLU A 494 -24.04 -8.39 -20.28
C GLU A 494 -24.94 -8.43 -21.53
N SER A 495 -24.39 -8.86 -22.66
CA SER A 495 -25.09 -9.09 -23.93
C SER A 495 -25.84 -10.43 -24.02
N ASP A 496 -25.66 -11.33 -23.05
CA ASP A 496 -26.38 -12.61 -23.04
C ASP A 496 -27.90 -12.37 -22.96
N PRO A 497 -28.71 -13.10 -23.73
CA PRO A 497 -30.14 -12.89 -23.78
C PRO A 497 -30.80 -13.27 -22.45
N GLN A 498 -31.74 -12.44 -21.99
CA GLN A 498 -32.58 -12.77 -20.84
C GLN A 498 -33.48 -13.97 -21.19
N PRO A 499 -33.46 -15.08 -20.42
CA PRO A 499 -34.26 -16.28 -20.69
C PRO A 499 -35.74 -16.10 -20.32
N ARG A 500 -36.40 -15.09 -20.88
CA ARG A 500 -37.80 -14.70 -20.60
C ARG A 500 -38.81 -15.80 -20.91
N HIS A 501 -38.47 -16.71 -21.82
CA HIS A 501 -39.31 -17.84 -22.21
C HIS A 501 -39.33 -18.97 -21.17
N LEU A 502 -38.38 -19.01 -20.23
CA LEU A 502 -38.25 -20.08 -19.24
C LEU A 502 -38.91 -19.76 -17.90
N SER A 503 -38.79 -18.51 -17.44
CA SER A 503 -39.35 -18.08 -16.15
C SER A 503 -39.55 -16.58 -16.10
N LYS A 504 -40.49 -16.14 -15.27
CA LYS A 504 -40.62 -14.72 -14.90
C LYS A 504 -39.46 -14.32 -14.01
N ASN A 505 -38.88 -13.15 -14.26
CA ASN A 505 -37.90 -12.53 -13.38
C ASN A 505 -38.23 -11.03 -13.28
N PHE A 506 -38.35 -10.54 -12.05
CA PHE A 506 -38.71 -9.14 -11.79
C PHE A 506 -37.66 -8.15 -12.31
N TYR A 507 -36.39 -8.58 -12.42
CA TYR A 507 -35.32 -7.78 -13.02
C TYR A 507 -35.65 -7.31 -14.44
N TYR A 508 -36.30 -8.18 -15.21
CA TYR A 508 -36.62 -7.89 -16.61
C TYR A 508 -37.65 -6.77 -16.71
N ALA A 509 -38.71 -6.83 -15.90
CA ALA A 509 -39.72 -5.79 -15.85
C ALA A 509 -39.16 -4.47 -15.30
N GLN A 510 -38.29 -4.51 -14.29
CA GLN A 510 -37.65 -3.31 -13.76
C GLN A 510 -36.69 -2.68 -14.80
N GLU A 511 -35.91 -3.47 -15.55
CA GLU A 511 -35.09 -2.94 -16.63
C GLU A 511 -35.95 -2.31 -17.75
N ASP A 512 -37.08 -2.93 -18.10
CA ASP A 512 -38.01 -2.40 -19.11
C ASP A 512 -38.64 -1.08 -18.63
N ASP A 513 -39.12 -1.03 -17.38
CA ASP A 513 -39.71 0.16 -16.77
C ASP A 513 -38.67 1.30 -16.62
N LEU A 514 -37.42 0.97 -16.26
CA LEU A 514 -36.32 1.93 -16.17
C LEU A 514 -36.04 2.58 -17.54
N LYS A 515 -35.86 1.76 -18.58
CA LYS A 515 -35.58 2.24 -19.95
C LYS A 515 -36.74 3.06 -20.49
N ALA A 516 -37.99 2.68 -20.19
CA ALA A 516 -39.16 3.44 -20.57
C ALA A 516 -39.24 4.81 -19.87
N PHE A 517 -38.89 4.87 -18.59
CA PHE A 517 -38.85 6.13 -17.82
C PHE A 517 -37.72 7.05 -18.30
N CYS A 518 -36.56 6.48 -18.60
CA CYS A 518 -35.33 7.21 -18.95
C CYS A 518 -35.29 7.70 -20.41
N SER A 519 -36.39 8.28 -20.89
CA SER A 519 -36.41 8.97 -22.19
C SER A 519 -35.79 10.37 -22.16
N ARG A 520 -35.66 10.96 -20.96
CA ARG A 520 -35.11 12.31 -20.71
C ARG A 520 -33.94 12.34 -19.70
N THR A 521 -33.66 11.22 -19.05
CA THR A 521 -32.57 10.98 -18.10
C THR A 521 -31.77 9.76 -18.56
N GLY A 522 -30.51 9.60 -18.16
CA GLY A 522 -29.74 8.40 -18.47
C GLY A 522 -30.01 7.26 -17.49
N TRP A 523 -29.68 6.03 -17.88
CA TRP A 523 -29.80 4.87 -16.98
C TRP A 523 -28.53 4.04 -16.89
N ASN A 524 -28.39 3.34 -15.76
CA ASN A 524 -27.41 2.29 -15.59
C ASN A 524 -28.04 1.06 -14.93
N VAL A 525 -27.51 -0.12 -15.27
CA VAL A 525 -27.85 -1.36 -14.56
C VAL A 525 -26.57 -2.01 -14.05
N VAL A 526 -26.53 -2.38 -12.77
CA VAL A 526 -25.41 -3.14 -12.20
C VAL A 526 -25.87 -4.55 -11.83
N ARG A 527 -25.12 -5.56 -12.28
CA ARG A 527 -25.45 -6.98 -12.14
C ARG A 527 -24.39 -7.68 -11.28
N PRO A 528 -24.49 -7.63 -9.94
CA PRO A 528 -23.56 -8.34 -9.07
C PRO A 528 -23.77 -9.86 -9.12
N ALA A 529 -22.70 -10.60 -8.82
CA ALA A 529 -22.67 -12.00 -8.44
C ALA A 529 -23.11 -12.18 -6.96
N GLY A 530 -22.62 -13.22 -6.28
CA GLY A 530 -22.87 -13.42 -4.85
C GLY A 530 -22.27 -12.29 -4.03
N VAL A 531 -23.10 -11.50 -3.36
CA VAL A 531 -22.69 -10.26 -2.69
C VAL A 531 -21.97 -10.55 -1.37
N ILE A 532 -20.79 -9.96 -1.17
CA ILE A 532 -20.07 -9.92 0.11
C ILE A 532 -20.35 -8.58 0.79
N GLY A 533 -20.72 -8.60 2.07
CA GLY A 533 -20.92 -7.39 2.86
C GLY A 533 -21.72 -7.63 4.14
N ALA A 534 -21.57 -6.70 5.08
CA ALA A 534 -22.28 -6.75 6.35
C ALA A 534 -23.64 -6.05 6.24
N SER A 535 -24.70 -6.72 6.70
CA SER A 535 -26.02 -6.11 6.87
C SER A 535 -26.83 -6.88 7.92
N PRO A 536 -27.41 -6.20 8.92
CA PRO A 536 -28.28 -6.85 9.90
C PRO A 536 -29.67 -7.16 9.33
N ASN A 537 -30.01 -6.60 8.15
CA ASN A 537 -31.37 -6.62 7.60
C ASN A 537 -31.48 -7.39 6.28
N SER A 538 -30.42 -8.08 5.83
CA SER A 538 -30.42 -8.79 4.55
C SER A 538 -30.41 -10.30 4.77
N PRO A 539 -31.51 -11.01 4.48
CA PRO A 539 -31.55 -12.48 4.60
C PRO A 539 -30.67 -13.16 3.52
N LEU A 540 -30.32 -12.46 2.44
CA LEU A 540 -29.50 -12.97 1.33
C LEU A 540 -28.00 -12.71 1.58
N ASN A 541 -27.48 -13.21 2.70
CA ASN A 541 -26.05 -13.18 3.00
C ASN A 541 -25.47 -14.60 2.91
N ALA A 542 -24.67 -14.87 1.88
CA ALA A 542 -24.13 -16.21 1.63
C ALA A 542 -23.01 -16.61 2.62
N PHE A 543 -22.24 -15.64 3.11
CA PHE A 543 -21.03 -15.90 3.91
C PHE A 543 -21.28 -15.87 5.41
N TRP A 544 -22.27 -15.11 5.88
CA TRP A 544 -22.66 -15.07 7.29
C TRP A 544 -22.99 -16.45 7.91
N PRO A 545 -23.77 -17.36 7.28
CA PRO A 545 -24.04 -18.67 7.87
C PRO A 545 -22.76 -19.50 8.09
N PHE A 546 -21.75 -19.37 7.22
CA PHE A 546 -20.47 -20.05 7.41
C PHE A 546 -19.66 -19.48 8.58
N ALA A 547 -19.73 -18.16 8.82
CA ALA A 547 -19.12 -17.56 10.00
C ALA A 547 -19.76 -18.03 11.31
N ILE A 548 -21.10 -18.12 11.35
CA ILE A 548 -21.81 -18.67 12.51
C ILE A 548 -21.43 -20.14 12.73
N TYR A 549 -21.40 -20.93 11.64
CA TYR A 549 -20.97 -22.32 11.69
C TYR A 549 -19.56 -22.45 12.30
N ALA A 550 -18.61 -21.66 11.81
CA ALA A 550 -17.23 -21.70 12.29
C ALA A 550 -17.08 -21.26 13.76
N ALA A 551 -17.79 -20.20 14.17
CA ALA A 551 -17.80 -19.75 15.56
C ALA A 551 -18.33 -20.85 16.52
N ILE A 552 -19.41 -21.53 16.14
CA ILE A 552 -19.99 -22.62 16.94
C ILE A 552 -19.07 -23.84 16.96
N GLN A 553 -18.48 -24.23 15.82
CA GLN A 553 -17.54 -25.36 15.79
C GLN A 553 -16.29 -25.06 16.63
N ALA A 554 -15.79 -23.81 16.61
CA ALA A 554 -14.70 -23.39 17.47
C ALA A 554 -15.07 -23.51 18.96
N HIS A 555 -16.25 -23.02 19.35
CA HIS A 555 -16.76 -23.09 20.73
C HIS A 555 -16.92 -24.54 21.21
N LYS A 556 -17.46 -25.42 20.36
CA LYS A 556 -17.63 -26.86 20.65
C LYS A 556 -16.33 -27.66 20.58
N GLY A 557 -15.24 -27.07 20.07
CA GLY A 557 -13.99 -27.77 19.80
C GLY A 557 -14.12 -28.87 18.74
N GLU A 558 -14.99 -28.67 17.76
CA GLU A 558 -15.27 -29.57 16.63
C GLU A 558 -14.57 -29.07 15.35
N PRO A 559 -14.28 -29.94 14.37
CA PRO A 559 -13.72 -29.50 13.09
C PRO A 559 -14.76 -28.77 12.23
N LEU A 560 -14.28 -28.00 11.26
CA LEU A 560 -15.13 -27.38 10.24
C LEU A 560 -15.29 -28.35 9.06
N GLU A 561 -16.44 -28.99 8.94
CA GLU A 561 -16.71 -29.94 7.86
C GLU A 561 -17.32 -29.23 6.64
N PHE A 562 -16.76 -29.50 5.45
CA PHE A 562 -17.31 -28.95 4.22
C PHE A 562 -18.55 -29.74 3.76
N GLY A 563 -19.65 -29.04 3.49
CA GLY A 563 -20.94 -29.67 3.18
C GLY A 563 -21.13 -30.07 1.71
N GLY A 564 -20.35 -29.53 0.78
CA GLY A 564 -20.49 -29.78 -0.67
C GLY A 564 -19.62 -30.92 -1.20
N THR A 565 -19.72 -31.19 -2.50
CA THR A 565 -18.88 -32.19 -3.19
C THR A 565 -17.43 -31.72 -3.37
N PHE A 566 -16.55 -32.63 -3.79
CA PHE A 566 -15.17 -32.28 -4.16
C PHE A 566 -15.12 -31.27 -5.32
N GLU A 567 -16.03 -31.37 -6.29
CA GLU A 567 -16.11 -30.40 -7.39
C GLU A 567 -16.51 -29.02 -6.90
N SER A 568 -17.38 -28.91 -5.89
CA SER A 568 -17.69 -27.62 -5.26
C SER A 568 -16.51 -27.14 -4.40
N TRP A 569 -15.82 -28.02 -3.68
CA TRP A 569 -14.66 -27.69 -2.83
C TRP A 569 -13.55 -26.95 -3.60
N GLN A 570 -13.24 -27.39 -4.81
CA GLN A 570 -12.23 -26.78 -5.69
C GLN A 570 -12.82 -25.81 -6.73
N PHE A 571 -14.12 -25.50 -6.65
CA PHE A 571 -14.74 -24.59 -7.61
C PHE A 571 -14.35 -23.13 -7.32
N GLU A 572 -13.82 -22.45 -8.33
CA GLU A 572 -13.49 -21.03 -8.27
C GLU A 572 -14.75 -20.18 -8.52
N ALA A 573 -15.28 -19.57 -7.47
CA ALA A 573 -16.47 -18.75 -7.54
C ALA A 573 -16.13 -17.25 -7.66
N GLY A 574 -16.90 -16.55 -8.49
CA GLY A 574 -16.88 -15.09 -8.56
C GLY A 574 -17.85 -14.47 -7.54
N HIS A 575 -17.37 -13.48 -6.80
CA HIS A 575 -18.16 -12.74 -5.81
C HIS A 575 -18.16 -11.25 -6.09
N SER A 576 -19.04 -10.52 -5.42
CA SER A 576 -19.18 -9.07 -5.59
C SER A 576 -19.23 -8.40 -4.24
N THR A 577 -18.13 -7.78 -3.86
CA THR A 577 -18.09 -6.95 -2.66
C THR A 577 -19.02 -5.76 -2.81
N ALA A 578 -19.92 -5.58 -1.84
CA ALA A 578 -20.98 -4.58 -1.89
C ALA A 578 -20.41 -3.15 -1.99
N ARG A 579 -19.31 -2.86 -1.30
CA ARG A 579 -18.64 -1.55 -1.36
C ARG A 579 -17.90 -1.33 -2.67
N LEU A 580 -17.25 -2.36 -3.24
CA LEU A 580 -16.68 -2.29 -4.59
C LEU A 580 -17.76 -2.07 -5.65
N SER A 581 -18.91 -2.75 -5.50
CA SER A 581 -20.08 -2.52 -6.34
C SER A 581 -20.62 -1.09 -6.19
N GLY A 582 -20.52 -0.50 -5.01
CA GLY A 582 -20.81 0.92 -4.75
C GLY A 582 -19.90 1.86 -5.54
N TYR A 583 -18.58 1.62 -5.54
CA TYR A 583 -17.64 2.39 -6.38
C TYR A 583 -17.89 2.20 -7.88
N LEU A 584 -18.23 0.98 -8.31
CA LEU A 584 -18.62 0.71 -9.70
C LEU A 584 -19.90 1.46 -10.06
N SER A 585 -20.89 1.47 -9.17
CA SER A 585 -22.14 2.21 -9.36
C SER A 585 -21.90 3.71 -9.47
N GLU A 586 -21.07 4.28 -8.59
CA GLU A 586 -20.68 5.68 -8.65
C GLU A 586 -20.02 6.02 -9.99
N TRP A 587 -19.02 5.22 -10.39
CA TRP A 587 -18.35 5.38 -11.67
C TRP A 587 -19.31 5.29 -12.85
N ALA A 588 -20.21 4.31 -12.83
CA ALA A 588 -21.17 4.10 -13.89
C ALA A 588 -22.11 5.29 -14.04
N VAL A 589 -22.51 5.97 -12.95
CA VAL A 589 -23.42 7.13 -13.07
C VAL A 589 -22.71 8.44 -13.44
N LEU A 590 -21.44 8.61 -13.06
CA LEU A 590 -20.71 9.86 -13.29
C LEU A 590 -20.02 9.93 -14.66
N GLU A 591 -19.61 8.80 -15.24
CA GLU A 591 -18.91 8.78 -16.52
C GLU A 591 -19.86 8.88 -17.70
N GLU A 592 -19.73 9.92 -18.53
CA GLU A 592 -20.63 10.14 -19.67
C GLU A 592 -20.67 8.95 -20.64
N LYS A 593 -19.52 8.35 -20.94
CA LYS A 593 -19.42 7.14 -21.78
C LYS A 593 -20.21 5.94 -21.23
N CYS A 594 -20.53 5.92 -19.95
CA CYS A 594 -21.28 4.85 -19.30
C CYS A 594 -22.79 5.02 -19.41
N ALA A 595 -23.30 6.08 -20.06
CA ALA A 595 -24.73 6.30 -20.24
C ALA A 595 -25.41 5.09 -20.89
N ASP A 596 -26.57 4.72 -20.35
CA ASP A 596 -27.47 3.72 -20.91
C ASP A 596 -26.80 2.34 -21.08
N GLN A 597 -25.95 1.98 -20.11
CA GLN A 597 -25.22 0.73 -20.07
C GLN A 597 -25.57 -0.13 -18.85
N ALA A 598 -25.66 -1.43 -19.10
CA ALA A 598 -25.57 -2.45 -18.06
C ALA A 598 -24.11 -2.93 -17.88
N PHE A 599 -23.69 -3.13 -16.64
CA PHE A 599 -22.38 -3.67 -16.26
C PHE A 599 -22.51 -4.81 -15.25
N ASN A 600 -21.71 -5.85 -15.43
CA ASN A 600 -21.45 -6.82 -14.38
C ASN A 600 -20.65 -6.17 -13.24
N ALA A 601 -20.84 -6.68 -12.02
CA ALA A 601 -20.00 -6.33 -10.87
C ALA A 601 -19.42 -7.62 -10.28
N GLN A 602 -18.11 -7.75 -10.26
CA GLN A 602 -17.37 -8.87 -9.67
C GLN A 602 -16.03 -8.36 -9.15
N ASP A 603 -15.57 -8.98 -8.08
CA ASP A 603 -14.27 -8.73 -7.47
C ASP A 603 -13.11 -9.14 -8.38
N GLY A 604 -11.88 -8.80 -7.97
CA GLY A 604 -10.68 -9.02 -8.79
C GLY A 604 -10.26 -10.48 -8.89
N GLY A 605 -10.41 -11.23 -7.79
CA GLY A 605 -9.98 -12.62 -7.66
C GLY A 605 -11.15 -13.59 -7.48
N LEU A 606 -10.99 -14.79 -8.03
CA LEU A 606 -11.89 -15.90 -7.76
C LEU A 606 -11.53 -16.52 -6.40
N LEU A 607 -12.55 -16.97 -5.67
CA LEU A 607 -12.38 -17.62 -4.37
C LEU A 607 -12.84 -19.07 -4.49
N SER A 608 -11.94 -20.00 -4.16
CA SER A 608 -12.29 -21.40 -3.98
C SER A 608 -12.72 -21.70 -2.55
N TRP A 609 -13.59 -22.68 -2.38
CA TRP A 609 -14.11 -23.05 -1.06
C TRP A 609 -13.02 -23.61 -0.14
N ASP A 610 -11.98 -24.25 -0.69
CA ASP A 610 -10.84 -24.74 0.10
C ASP A 610 -10.04 -23.63 0.77
N ARG A 611 -9.79 -22.54 0.04
CA ARG A 611 -9.12 -21.35 0.55
C ARG A 611 -10.00 -20.64 1.58
N PHE A 612 -11.29 -20.47 1.27
CA PHE A 612 -12.23 -19.85 2.18
C PHE A 612 -12.37 -20.62 3.50
N PHE A 613 -12.60 -21.94 3.48
CA PHE A 613 -12.76 -22.72 4.71
C PHE A 613 -11.48 -22.78 5.54
N SER A 614 -10.31 -22.80 4.89
CA SER A 614 -9.01 -22.75 5.59
C SER A 614 -8.85 -21.45 6.35
N GLU A 615 -9.17 -20.32 5.73
CA GLU A 615 -9.13 -19.01 6.37
C GLU A 615 -10.24 -18.87 7.41
N LEU A 616 -11.44 -19.40 7.16
CA LEU A 616 -12.55 -19.38 8.10
C LEU A 616 -12.23 -20.12 9.41
N ALA A 617 -11.59 -21.30 9.32
CA ALA A 617 -11.10 -22.03 10.49
C ALA A 617 -10.04 -21.22 11.26
N ARG A 618 -9.15 -20.51 10.55
CA ARG A 618 -8.14 -19.63 11.15
C ARG A 618 -8.78 -18.41 11.83
N TRP A 619 -9.76 -17.76 11.18
CA TRP A 619 -10.41 -16.55 11.65
C TRP A 619 -11.21 -16.78 12.93
N PHE A 620 -11.87 -17.92 13.07
CA PHE A 620 -12.64 -18.25 14.28
C PHE A 620 -11.92 -19.18 15.27
N GLY A 621 -10.67 -19.57 14.99
CA GLY A 621 -9.88 -20.37 15.92
C GLY A 621 -10.32 -21.84 16.02
N VAL A 622 -10.83 -22.44 14.94
CA VAL A 622 -11.22 -23.85 14.88
C VAL A 622 -9.99 -24.75 14.94
N ARG A 623 -9.59 -25.17 16.15
CA ARG A 623 -8.31 -25.88 16.40
C ARG A 623 -8.18 -27.23 15.71
N LYS A 624 -9.30 -27.92 15.45
CA LYS A 624 -9.31 -29.21 14.72
C LYS A 624 -9.20 -29.05 13.20
N GLY A 625 -9.16 -27.81 12.70
CA GLY A 625 -9.01 -27.50 11.29
C GLY A 625 -10.24 -27.84 10.46
N VAL A 626 -10.02 -28.01 9.16
CA VAL A 626 -11.06 -28.26 8.16
C VAL A 626 -11.07 -29.74 7.77
N VAL A 627 -12.26 -30.31 7.60
CA VAL A 627 -12.47 -31.66 7.04
C VAL A 627 -12.94 -31.50 5.59
N PRO A 628 -12.06 -31.75 4.59
CA PRO A 628 -12.44 -31.70 3.19
C PRO A 628 -13.28 -32.93 2.78
N PRO A 629 -13.99 -32.87 1.63
CA PRO A 629 -14.69 -34.03 1.07
C PRO A 629 -13.75 -35.21 0.81
N LYS A 630 -14.24 -36.42 1.06
CA LYS A 630 -13.53 -37.68 0.83
C LYS A 630 -14.13 -38.46 -0.34
N GLN A 631 -13.34 -39.35 -0.93
CA GLN A 631 -13.76 -40.18 -2.07
C GLN A 631 -14.99 -41.05 -1.74
N ASP A 632 -15.08 -41.56 -0.52
CA ASP A 632 -16.18 -42.44 -0.08
C ASP A 632 -17.37 -41.68 0.53
N ASP A 633 -17.35 -40.34 0.49
CA ASP A 633 -18.47 -39.54 0.98
C ASP A 633 -19.72 -39.79 0.11
N ARG A 634 -20.87 -39.87 0.78
CA ARG A 634 -22.17 -40.00 0.13
C ARG A 634 -22.85 -38.64 0.10
N PHE A 635 -23.28 -38.23 -1.09
CA PHE A 635 -23.96 -36.97 -1.30
C PHE A 635 -25.43 -37.22 -1.63
N THR A 636 -26.31 -36.37 -1.12
CA THR A 636 -27.72 -36.34 -1.48
C THR A 636 -27.97 -35.14 -2.37
N ALA A 637 -28.69 -35.33 -3.47
CA ALA A 637 -29.14 -34.23 -4.31
C ALA A 637 -30.13 -33.36 -3.53
N ALA A 638 -29.65 -32.28 -2.95
CA ALA A 638 -30.45 -31.35 -2.16
C ALA A 638 -31.31 -30.46 -3.07
N ILE A 639 -30.78 -30.05 -4.23
CA ILE A 639 -31.50 -29.26 -5.23
C ILE A 639 -31.15 -29.77 -6.63
N SER A 640 -32.17 -29.90 -7.49
CA SER A 640 -31.97 -30.21 -8.92
C SER A 640 -32.66 -29.14 -9.77
N LEU A 641 -31.85 -28.37 -10.49
CA LEU A 641 -32.33 -27.34 -11.42
C LEU A 641 -32.60 -27.92 -12.81
N ALA A 642 -33.25 -27.14 -13.68
CA ALA A 642 -33.62 -27.62 -15.00
C ALA A 642 -32.41 -28.00 -15.88
N GLY A 643 -32.62 -28.99 -16.76
CA GLY A 643 -31.70 -29.42 -17.82
C GLY A 643 -32.36 -29.40 -19.20
N GLY A 644 -31.59 -29.70 -20.24
CA GLY A 644 -32.08 -29.72 -21.62
C GLY A 644 -32.67 -28.37 -22.06
N GLU A 645 -33.75 -28.43 -22.84
CA GLU A 645 -34.46 -27.25 -23.37
C GLU A 645 -35.09 -26.35 -22.28
N LYS A 646 -35.21 -26.85 -21.04
CA LYS A 646 -35.74 -26.09 -19.91
C LYS A 646 -34.68 -25.30 -19.15
N ALA A 647 -33.40 -25.50 -19.47
CA ALA A 647 -32.29 -24.71 -18.92
C ALA A 647 -31.99 -23.50 -19.82
N PRO A 648 -31.47 -22.38 -19.28
CA PRO A 648 -31.04 -21.24 -20.09
C PRO A 648 -30.04 -21.60 -21.21
N LEU A 649 -29.18 -22.59 -20.97
CA LEU A 649 -28.23 -23.10 -21.96
C LEU A 649 -28.92 -23.84 -23.13
N GLY A 650 -30.14 -24.34 -22.93
CA GLY A 650 -30.94 -25.07 -23.92
C GLY A 650 -30.54 -26.53 -24.14
N TYR A 651 -29.49 -27.02 -23.47
CA TYR A 651 -29.00 -28.40 -23.57
C TYR A 651 -28.23 -28.83 -22.32
N GLY A 652 -27.83 -30.10 -22.28
CA GLY A 652 -27.02 -30.67 -21.21
C GLY A 652 -27.82 -31.16 -20.00
N PRO A 653 -27.15 -31.80 -19.03
CA PRO A 653 -27.82 -32.36 -17.85
C PRO A 653 -28.30 -31.26 -16.90
N PRO A 654 -29.26 -31.57 -16.01
CA PRO A 654 -29.58 -30.76 -14.84
C PRO A 654 -28.35 -30.23 -14.10
N LEU A 655 -28.48 -29.07 -13.48
CA LEU A 655 -27.50 -28.57 -12.51
C LEU A 655 -27.95 -28.99 -11.11
N ASN A 656 -27.21 -29.90 -10.50
CA ASN A 656 -27.51 -30.41 -9.17
C ASN A 656 -26.62 -29.73 -8.12
N LEU A 657 -27.22 -29.45 -6.97
CA LEU A 657 -26.54 -29.18 -5.71
C LEU A 657 -26.55 -30.47 -4.90
N ASP A 658 -25.40 -31.11 -4.81
CA ASP A 658 -25.22 -32.35 -4.05
C ASP A 658 -24.51 -32.01 -2.74
N LEU A 659 -25.12 -32.40 -1.62
CA LEU A 659 -24.64 -32.09 -0.27
C LEU A 659 -24.37 -33.35 0.53
N LYS A 660 -23.30 -33.32 1.31
CA LYS A 660 -23.00 -34.28 2.36
C LYS A 660 -23.90 -34.05 3.58
N PHE A 661 -24.05 -32.79 3.96
CA PHE A 661 -25.05 -32.34 4.93
C PHE A 661 -25.55 -30.95 4.54
N SER A 662 -26.78 -30.62 4.94
CA SER A 662 -27.36 -29.29 4.74
C SER A 662 -27.00 -28.39 5.93
N LEU A 663 -26.48 -27.20 5.64
CA LEU A 663 -26.22 -26.20 6.66
C LEU A 663 -27.54 -25.70 7.28
N ALA A 664 -28.62 -25.63 6.49
CA ALA A 664 -29.95 -25.29 6.99
C ALA A 664 -30.46 -26.33 8.01
N GLU A 665 -30.28 -27.63 7.74
CA GLU A 665 -30.61 -28.68 8.73
C GLU A 665 -29.67 -28.64 9.94
N TRP A 666 -28.37 -28.35 9.73
CA TRP A 666 -27.41 -28.18 10.83
C TRP A 666 -27.84 -27.06 11.80
N PHE A 667 -28.44 -25.97 11.31
CA PHE A 667 -28.99 -24.90 12.15
C PHE A 667 -30.20 -25.32 13.00
N LYS A 668 -30.88 -26.43 12.68
CA LYS A 668 -32.02 -26.92 13.46
C LYS A 668 -31.60 -27.77 14.66
N GLU A 669 -30.35 -28.20 14.72
CA GLU A 669 -29.84 -29.04 15.80
C GLU A 669 -29.84 -28.26 17.14
N PRO A 670 -30.52 -28.78 18.19
CA PRO A 670 -30.61 -28.10 19.48
C PRO A 670 -29.26 -27.78 20.11
N SER A 671 -28.25 -28.64 19.90
CA SER A 671 -26.90 -28.43 20.42
C SER A 671 -26.22 -27.19 19.84
N ASN A 672 -26.48 -26.85 18.58
CA ASN A 672 -25.89 -25.69 17.92
C ASN A 672 -26.58 -24.40 18.39
N LYS A 673 -27.90 -24.46 18.62
CA LYS A 673 -28.65 -23.35 19.23
C LYS A 673 -28.11 -23.03 20.63
N SER A 674 -27.95 -24.04 21.49
CA SER A 674 -27.42 -23.84 22.85
C SER A 674 -26.00 -23.27 22.82
N ALA A 675 -25.13 -23.76 21.94
CA ALA A 675 -23.78 -23.22 21.78
C ALA A 675 -23.78 -21.74 21.35
N TRP A 676 -24.71 -21.32 20.47
CA TRP A 676 -24.83 -19.91 20.11
C TRP A 676 -25.32 -19.04 21.25
N GLU A 677 -26.28 -19.52 22.05
CA GLU A 677 -26.78 -18.82 23.23
C GLU A 677 -25.66 -18.61 24.28
N GLU A 678 -24.75 -19.58 24.43
CA GLU A 678 -23.53 -19.43 25.25
C GLU A 678 -22.58 -18.37 24.67
N ILE A 679 -22.28 -18.41 23.36
CA ILE A 679 -21.46 -17.38 22.70
C ILE A 679 -22.05 -15.98 22.90
N MET A 680 -23.37 -15.85 22.80
CA MET A 680 -24.07 -14.58 23.03
C MET A 680 -23.93 -14.09 24.48
N ALA A 681 -23.95 -15.00 25.45
CA ALA A 681 -23.79 -14.64 26.87
C ALA A 681 -22.38 -14.13 27.20
N ASP A 682 -21.38 -14.64 26.48
CA ASP A 682 -19.95 -14.36 26.74
C ASP A 682 -19.34 -13.32 25.79
N SER A 683 -20.13 -12.69 24.91
CA SER A 683 -19.64 -11.74 23.91
C SER A 683 -20.60 -10.57 23.67
N GLN A 684 -20.23 -9.66 22.76
CA GLN A 684 -21.04 -8.52 22.31
C GLN A 684 -22.11 -8.89 21.27
N VAL A 685 -22.29 -10.17 20.95
CA VAL A 685 -23.26 -10.64 19.96
C VAL A 685 -24.69 -10.40 20.46
N THR A 686 -25.49 -9.74 19.64
CA THR A 686 -26.91 -9.44 19.96
C THR A 686 -27.88 -10.15 19.01
N ALA A 687 -27.43 -10.59 17.85
CA ALA A 687 -28.29 -11.28 16.88
C ALA A 687 -28.35 -12.78 17.17
N ASN A 688 -29.57 -13.33 17.15
CA ASN A 688 -29.79 -14.75 17.28
C ASN A 688 -30.39 -15.31 15.97
N PRO A 689 -29.60 -15.98 15.12
CA PRO A 689 -30.08 -16.52 13.84
C PRO A 689 -30.98 -17.76 14.01
N PHE A 690 -31.04 -18.35 15.21
CA PHE A 690 -31.88 -19.51 15.54
C PHE A 690 -33.32 -19.12 15.91
N VAL A 691 -33.67 -17.83 15.81
CA VAL A 691 -35.01 -17.31 16.08
C VAL A 691 -35.68 -16.92 14.76
N ASP A 692 -37.00 -17.15 14.69
CA ASP A 692 -37.88 -16.77 13.57
C ASP A 692 -37.50 -17.34 12.19
N GLY A 693 -36.80 -18.48 12.14
CA GLY A 693 -36.39 -19.14 10.90
C GLY A 693 -35.34 -18.37 10.09
N THR A 694 -34.67 -17.39 10.72
CA THR A 694 -33.68 -16.52 10.04
C THR A 694 -32.55 -17.34 9.41
N ALA A 695 -31.98 -18.30 10.15
CA ALA A 695 -30.93 -19.19 9.65
C ALA A 695 -31.37 -20.05 8.45
N GLU A 696 -32.64 -20.47 8.43
CA GLU A 696 -33.20 -21.32 7.37
C GLU A 696 -33.39 -20.53 6.07
N GLN A 697 -33.57 -19.22 6.16
CA GLN A 697 -33.68 -18.31 5.02
C GLN A 697 -32.32 -17.88 4.45
N MET A 698 -31.21 -18.17 5.13
CA MET A 698 -29.87 -17.82 4.67
C MET A 698 -29.45 -18.66 3.46
N MET A 699 -28.61 -18.08 2.58
CA MET A 699 -28.20 -18.70 1.31
C MET A 699 -27.07 -19.73 1.42
N GLY A 700 -26.78 -20.27 2.61
CA GLY A 700 -25.59 -21.10 2.87
C GLY A 700 -25.45 -22.29 1.91
N ASP A 701 -26.48 -23.13 1.81
CA ASP A 701 -26.44 -24.31 0.93
C ASP A 701 -26.39 -23.93 -0.56
N PHE A 702 -27.13 -22.90 -0.95
CA PHE A 702 -27.13 -22.40 -2.33
C PHE A 702 -25.75 -21.83 -2.75
N ALA A 703 -24.92 -21.41 -1.80
CA ALA A 703 -23.59 -20.88 -2.11
C ALA A 703 -22.67 -21.94 -2.73
N TYR A 704 -22.87 -23.22 -2.41
CA TYR A 704 -22.10 -24.33 -2.99
C TYR A 704 -22.45 -24.63 -4.47
N LEU A 705 -23.50 -24.00 -5.01
CA LEU A 705 -23.97 -24.24 -6.37
C LEU A 705 -23.10 -23.52 -7.40
N ARG A 706 -22.63 -24.26 -8.40
CA ARG A 706 -21.61 -23.85 -9.37
C ARG A 706 -22.21 -23.12 -10.57
N PHE A 707 -22.55 -21.84 -10.39
CA PHE A 707 -23.25 -21.05 -11.40
C PHE A 707 -22.36 -20.43 -12.49
N GLY A 708 -21.03 -20.36 -12.28
CA GLY A 708 -20.07 -19.73 -13.20
C GLY A 708 -19.62 -18.34 -12.73
N THR A 709 -18.82 -17.65 -13.55
CA THR A 709 -18.21 -16.34 -13.25
C THR A 709 -18.74 -15.25 -14.19
N LEU A 710 -18.84 -14.02 -13.69
CA LEU A 710 -19.18 -12.86 -14.51
C LEU A 710 -17.95 -12.38 -15.29
N SER A 711 -18.16 -11.91 -16.52
CA SER A 711 -17.12 -11.20 -17.26
C SER A 711 -17.09 -9.73 -16.85
N MET A 712 -15.92 -9.24 -16.43
CA MET A 712 -15.66 -7.82 -16.15
C MET A 712 -15.10 -7.05 -17.36
N ASN A 713 -15.00 -7.69 -18.53
CA ASN A 713 -14.36 -7.10 -19.71
C ASN A 713 -15.03 -5.80 -20.14
N LYS A 714 -16.37 -5.73 -20.13
CA LYS A 714 -17.09 -4.52 -20.51
C LYS A 714 -16.76 -3.34 -19.59
N ALA A 715 -16.82 -3.54 -18.27
CA ALA A 715 -16.46 -2.52 -17.29
C ALA A 715 -15.00 -2.05 -17.47
N ARG A 716 -14.07 -2.99 -17.68
CA ARG A 716 -12.64 -2.69 -17.93
C ARG A 716 -12.41 -1.91 -19.21
N ILE A 717 -13.06 -2.28 -20.32
CA ILE A 717 -12.99 -1.55 -21.59
C ILE A 717 -13.51 -0.12 -21.43
N TYR A 718 -14.55 0.06 -20.61
CA TYR A 718 -15.10 1.39 -20.32
C TYR A 718 -14.23 2.16 -19.32
N GLY A 719 -13.23 1.55 -18.68
CA GLY A 719 -12.25 2.21 -17.82
C GLY A 719 -12.44 1.96 -16.32
N PHE A 720 -13.29 1.02 -15.90
CA PHE A 720 -13.34 0.59 -14.51
C PHE A 720 -12.30 -0.50 -14.26
N SER A 721 -11.28 -0.16 -13.48
CA SER A 721 -10.18 -1.07 -13.11
C SER A 721 -10.11 -1.38 -11.62
N GLY A 722 -11.12 -0.93 -10.85
CA GLY A 722 -11.23 -1.18 -9.42
C GLY A 722 -11.35 -2.67 -9.11
N PHE A 723 -10.63 -3.13 -8.09
CA PHE A 723 -10.68 -4.52 -7.66
C PHE A 723 -10.48 -4.66 -6.15
N VAL A 724 -10.87 -5.82 -5.63
CA VAL A 724 -10.65 -6.23 -4.25
C VAL A 724 -10.35 -7.73 -4.24
N ASP A 725 -9.56 -8.18 -3.27
CA ASP A 725 -9.39 -9.60 -2.97
C ASP A 725 -10.61 -10.12 -2.19
N SER A 726 -11.27 -11.15 -2.70
CA SER A 726 -12.49 -11.68 -2.11
C SER A 726 -12.28 -12.24 -0.68
N CYS A 727 -11.08 -12.71 -0.34
CA CYS A 727 -10.75 -13.21 0.99
C CYS A 727 -10.61 -12.04 1.98
N GLU A 728 -9.87 -11.01 1.61
CA GLU A 728 -9.76 -9.77 2.40
C GLU A 728 -11.13 -9.10 2.62
N SER A 729 -11.98 -9.10 1.59
CA SER A 729 -13.35 -8.55 1.68
C SER A 729 -14.27 -9.34 2.61
N ASN A 730 -14.19 -10.68 2.58
CA ASN A 730 -14.92 -11.49 3.54
C ASN A 730 -14.48 -11.21 4.98
N PHE A 731 -13.18 -11.07 5.21
CA PHE A 731 -12.65 -10.71 6.52
C PHE A 731 -13.14 -9.34 6.97
N GLU A 732 -13.03 -8.29 6.14
CA GLU A 732 -13.56 -6.95 6.43
C GLU A 732 -15.06 -7.01 6.74
N SER A 733 -15.83 -7.77 5.95
CA SER A 733 -17.25 -7.97 6.18
C SER A 733 -17.54 -8.66 7.52
N PHE A 734 -16.71 -9.58 8.00
CA PHE A 734 -16.88 -10.22 9.30
C PHE A 734 -16.51 -9.28 10.46
N VAL A 735 -15.50 -8.42 10.29
CA VAL A 735 -15.20 -7.33 11.24
C VAL A 735 -16.40 -6.37 11.35
N ASP A 736 -16.98 -5.97 10.22
CA ASP A 736 -18.16 -5.11 10.22
C ASP A 736 -19.35 -5.82 10.91
N MET A 737 -19.55 -7.11 10.66
CA MET A 737 -20.58 -7.92 11.33
C MET A 737 -20.36 -8.04 12.85
N GLU A 738 -19.11 -8.15 13.30
CA GLU A 738 -18.75 -8.12 14.72
C GLU A 738 -19.19 -6.79 15.36
N GLN A 739 -18.87 -5.66 14.75
CA GLN A 739 -19.27 -4.33 15.24
C GLN A 739 -20.79 -4.13 15.23
N LEU A 740 -21.49 -4.77 14.29
CA LEU A 740 -22.96 -4.82 14.25
C LEU A 740 -23.55 -5.78 15.31
N GLY A 741 -22.73 -6.55 16.03
CA GLY A 741 -23.16 -7.56 17.00
C GLY A 741 -23.84 -8.76 16.35
N LEU A 742 -23.42 -9.12 15.13
CA LEU A 742 -23.89 -10.28 14.36
C LEU A 742 -22.96 -11.49 14.49
N LEU A 743 -21.70 -11.28 14.86
CA LEU A 743 -20.66 -12.30 15.03
C LEU A 743 -19.80 -11.98 16.26
N PRO A 744 -19.22 -12.99 16.92
CA PRO A 744 -18.21 -12.76 17.95
C PRO A 744 -16.89 -12.26 17.33
N PRO A 745 -15.94 -11.74 18.15
CA PRO A 745 -14.64 -11.33 17.65
C PRO A 745 -13.88 -12.45 16.95
N MET A 746 -13.20 -12.09 15.86
CA MET A 746 -12.27 -13.01 15.20
C MET A 746 -11.01 -13.22 16.06
N SER A 747 -10.45 -14.44 15.97
CA SER A 747 -9.25 -14.87 16.69
C SER A 747 -7.94 -14.33 16.12
N VAL A 748 -8.00 -13.58 15.01
CA VAL A 748 -6.82 -13.05 14.30
C VAL A 748 -7.07 -11.62 13.86
N PRO A 749 -6.01 -10.77 13.80
CA PRO A 749 -6.18 -9.35 13.53
C PRO A 749 -6.32 -9.02 12.04
N THR A 750 -5.91 -9.92 11.13
CA THR A 750 -5.86 -9.65 9.70
C THR A 750 -6.20 -10.86 8.83
N ALA A 751 -6.68 -10.59 7.62
CA ALA A 751 -6.83 -11.56 6.54
C ALA A 751 -5.47 -11.90 5.90
N ARG A 752 -5.42 -13.00 5.15
CA ARG A 752 -4.33 -13.27 4.20
C ARG A 752 -4.86 -13.09 2.79
N ALA A 753 -4.32 -12.09 2.08
CA ALA A 753 -4.64 -11.87 0.67
C ALA A 753 -4.23 -13.08 -0.19
N LEU A 754 -4.96 -13.33 -1.28
CA LEU A 754 -4.62 -14.36 -2.25
C LEU A 754 -3.55 -13.85 -3.22
N VAL A 755 -2.30 -13.73 -2.73
CA VAL A 755 -1.13 -13.22 -3.47
C VAL A 755 -0.01 -14.24 -3.60
#